data_AF-A0AAN8MJ29-F1
#
_entry.id   AF-A0AAN8MJ29-F1
#
_cell.length_a   1.000
_cell.length_b   1.000
_cell.length_c   1.000
_cell.angle_alpha   90.00
_cell.angle_beta   90.00
_cell.angle_gamma   90.00
#
_symmetry.space_group_name_H-M   'P 1'
#
loop_
_entity.id
_entity.type
_entity.pdbx_description
1 polymer ?
#
loop_
_entity_poly.entity_id
_entity_poly.type
_entity_poly.pdbx_seq_one_letter_code
_entity_poly.pdbx_strand_id
1 'polypeptide(L)'
;MAVEEGAEFLEASDTNASYLRAARAGNLEKALDYLKTGVEINICNQNGLNALHLASKEGHVEVVTELIKLGANVDAATKKGNTALHIASLAGQVDVVKELVTNGANINAQSQNGFTPLYMAAQENHQKVVRYLLDHGSTQGIATEDGFTPLAVALQQGHDQVVSLLLENDTKGKVRLPALHIAARKDDTKAAALLLQIDHNADVESKMMVNRTTESGFTPLHIAAHYGNINVATLLLNRGAAVDFKARNDITPLHVASKRGNGNMVRLLLERGGKIDARTKDGLTPLHCGARSGHEQVLEMLLDRGAPILSKTKNGLSPLHMATQGDHLNCVQLLLHHDVPVDDVTNDYLTALHVAAHCGHYKVAKVIVDKKANPNAKALVSISHTVVSLHGFTPLHIACKKNRIKVMELLLKHGASIQAVTESGLTPIHVAAFMGHDNIVTQLTIHGASPNTTNVRGETALHMAARAGQPDVVKYLIHNGARVEAKAKDDQTPLHISSRLGKPDIVLQLLQNGACPDATNTSGYTPLHLAAREGHRDIASVLLDQGASPDITTKKGFTPLHVAAKYGKIEVVNLLLQRHTAPDAAGKSGLTPLHVAAHYDNQKVALLLLDQGASPHAAAKNGYTPLHIAAKKNQMEIATTLLEYGADTNAMTRQGITPLHLASQEGNVDIVTLLLARDATISLGNKSGLTPLHLAAQDDKVNVAEVLVNQGATVDPETKMGLPTPLPRGVALWKCERWSTIRPTRTRPTVNGHKTKV
;
A
#
# COMPACT_ATOMS: atom_id res chain seq x y z
N MET A 1 -16.13 -65.46 30.31
CA MET A 1 -15.34 -64.22 30.12
C MET A 1 -15.86 -63.34 28.99
N ALA A 2 -15.57 -63.53 27.69
CA ALA A 2 -16.02 -62.56 26.66
C ALA A 2 -17.55 -62.53 26.37
N VAL A 3 -18.30 -63.58 26.76
CA VAL A 3 -19.77 -63.63 26.62
C VAL A 3 -20.49 -63.11 27.88
N GLU A 4 -19.84 -63.19 29.04
CA GLU A 4 -20.38 -62.66 30.31
C GLU A 4 -20.21 -61.14 30.38
N GLU A 5 -19.07 -60.60 29.96
CA GLU A 5 -18.86 -59.15 29.86
C GLU A 5 -19.85 -58.48 28.89
N GLY A 6 -20.26 -59.18 27.82
CA GLY A 6 -21.27 -58.69 26.87
C GLY A 6 -22.71 -58.73 27.42
N ALA A 7 -23.03 -59.66 28.31
CA ALA A 7 -24.34 -59.78 28.96
C ALA A 7 -24.50 -58.76 30.10
N GLU A 8 -23.45 -58.56 30.92
CA GLU A 8 -23.41 -57.50 31.94
C GLU A 8 -23.51 -56.10 31.31
N PHE A 9 -22.89 -55.87 30.14
CA PHE A 9 -23.02 -54.60 29.43
C PHE A 9 -24.45 -54.33 28.91
N LEU A 10 -25.17 -55.38 28.49
CA LEU A 10 -26.55 -55.28 28.01
C LEU A 10 -27.55 -55.08 29.17
N GLU A 11 -27.38 -55.76 30.30
CA GLU A 11 -28.20 -55.58 31.52
C GLU A 11 -27.96 -54.22 32.20
N ALA A 12 -26.70 -53.76 32.26
CA ALA A 12 -26.36 -52.43 32.76
C ALA A 12 -26.95 -51.31 31.87
N SER A 13 -27.03 -51.55 30.55
CA SER A 13 -27.65 -50.59 29.61
C SER A 13 -29.17 -50.47 29.80
N ASP A 14 -29.87 -51.57 30.09
CA ASP A 14 -31.33 -51.56 30.28
C ASP A 14 -31.76 -51.02 31.67
N THR A 15 -30.97 -51.30 32.71
CA THR A 15 -31.18 -50.74 34.06
C THR A 15 -30.97 -49.21 34.08
N ASN A 16 -29.91 -48.73 33.44
CA ASN A 16 -29.66 -47.30 33.25
C ASN A 16 -30.79 -46.59 32.50
N ALA A 17 -31.28 -47.19 31.42
CA ALA A 17 -32.42 -46.67 30.67
C ALA A 17 -33.73 -46.68 31.49
N SER A 18 -33.91 -47.68 32.36
CA SER A 18 -35.07 -47.81 33.23
C SER A 18 -35.09 -46.77 34.35
N TYR A 19 -33.94 -46.47 34.95
CA TYR A 19 -33.78 -45.36 35.89
C TYR A 19 -34.17 -44.01 35.27
N LEU A 20 -33.64 -43.70 34.07
CA LEU A 20 -33.98 -42.47 33.36
C LEU A 20 -35.47 -42.40 32.99
N ARG A 21 -36.09 -43.53 32.63
CA ARG A 21 -37.54 -43.63 32.40
C ARG A 21 -38.34 -43.41 33.69
N ALA A 22 -37.90 -43.96 34.82
CA ALA A 22 -38.55 -43.78 36.11
C ALA A 22 -38.54 -42.31 36.54
N ALA A 23 -37.38 -41.64 36.42
CA ALA A 23 -37.27 -40.20 36.70
C ALA A 23 -38.13 -39.35 35.77
N ARG A 24 -38.18 -39.68 34.47
CA ARG A 24 -39.06 -39.00 33.50
C ARG A 24 -40.55 -39.22 33.77
N ALA A 25 -40.92 -40.39 34.30
CA ALA A 25 -42.31 -40.72 34.61
C ALA A 25 -42.76 -40.20 35.99
N GLY A 26 -41.87 -39.56 36.75
CA GLY A 26 -42.16 -39.07 38.09
C GLY A 26 -42.28 -40.16 39.15
N ASN A 27 -41.81 -41.38 38.86
CA ASN A 27 -41.88 -42.48 39.82
C ASN A 27 -40.66 -42.44 40.76
N LEU A 28 -40.80 -41.69 41.84
CA LEU A 28 -39.75 -41.48 42.85
C LEU A 28 -39.27 -42.81 43.44
N GLU A 29 -40.19 -43.68 43.88
CA GLU A 29 -39.86 -44.96 44.51
C GLU A 29 -38.96 -45.82 43.61
N LYS A 30 -39.36 -46.00 42.34
CA LYS A 30 -38.55 -46.77 41.39
C LYS A 30 -37.22 -46.09 41.08
N ALA A 31 -37.19 -44.76 40.95
CA ALA A 31 -35.95 -44.04 40.71
C ALA A 31 -34.96 -44.23 41.89
N LEU A 32 -35.45 -44.18 43.13
CA LEU A 32 -34.66 -44.42 44.34
C LEU A 32 -34.20 -45.88 44.45
N ASP A 33 -35.05 -46.84 44.11
CA ASP A 33 -34.67 -48.25 44.12
C ASP A 33 -33.55 -48.54 43.13
N TYR A 34 -33.59 -47.95 41.93
CA TYR A 34 -32.48 -48.06 40.97
C TYR A 34 -31.17 -47.45 41.52
N LEU A 35 -31.23 -46.32 42.23
CA LEU A 35 -30.04 -45.75 42.89
C LEU A 35 -29.49 -46.66 43.99
N LYS A 36 -30.37 -47.30 44.79
CA LYS A 36 -29.96 -48.29 45.80
C LYS A 36 -29.29 -49.52 45.18
N THR A 37 -29.71 -49.92 43.98
CA THR A 37 -29.09 -51.02 43.22
C THR A 37 -27.75 -50.65 42.57
N GLY A 38 -27.26 -49.42 42.76
CA GLY A 38 -25.93 -48.99 42.32
C GLY A 38 -25.89 -48.23 40.99
N VAL A 39 -27.03 -47.81 40.45
CA VAL A 39 -27.05 -46.91 39.27
C VAL A 39 -26.45 -45.56 39.66
N GLU A 40 -25.48 -45.07 38.87
CA GLU A 40 -24.85 -43.77 39.11
C GLU A 40 -25.87 -42.63 38.90
N ILE A 41 -26.03 -41.75 39.89
CA ILE A 41 -27.06 -40.70 39.89
C ILE A 41 -26.97 -39.72 38.71
N ASN A 42 -25.76 -39.50 38.19
CA ASN A 42 -25.49 -38.56 37.10
C ASN A 42 -25.41 -39.24 35.73
N ILE A 43 -25.81 -40.51 35.58
CA ILE A 43 -25.85 -41.15 34.26
C ILE A 43 -26.70 -40.36 33.28
N CYS A 44 -26.28 -40.36 32.02
CA CYS A 44 -26.98 -39.64 30.96
C CYS A 44 -27.25 -40.51 29.74
N ASN A 45 -28.31 -40.18 29.00
CA ASN A 45 -28.60 -40.81 27.72
C ASN A 45 -27.67 -40.29 26.61
N GLN A 46 -27.87 -40.78 25.38
CA GLN A 46 -27.06 -40.41 24.21
C GLN A 46 -27.04 -38.89 23.90
N ASN A 47 -28.01 -38.12 24.40
CA ASN A 47 -28.08 -36.66 24.21
C ASN A 47 -27.52 -35.87 25.41
N GLY A 48 -27.01 -36.56 26.42
CA GLY A 48 -26.51 -35.96 27.66
C GLY A 48 -27.61 -35.58 28.67
N LEU A 49 -28.84 -36.10 28.53
CA LEU A 49 -29.88 -35.87 29.54
C LEU A 49 -29.74 -36.88 30.67
N ASN A 50 -29.74 -36.40 31.92
CA ASN A 50 -29.71 -37.21 33.13
C ASN A 50 -31.12 -37.25 33.75
N ALA A 51 -31.28 -37.98 34.86
CA ALA A 51 -32.56 -38.07 35.56
C ALA A 51 -33.09 -36.69 35.99
N LEU A 52 -32.20 -35.80 36.44
CA LEU A 52 -32.55 -34.44 36.84
C LEU A 52 -33.11 -33.61 35.67
N HIS A 53 -32.51 -33.68 34.48
CA HIS A 53 -32.98 -33.04 33.25
C HIS A 53 -34.39 -33.51 32.86
N LEU A 54 -34.63 -34.82 32.93
CA LEU A 54 -35.90 -35.42 32.53
C LEU A 54 -37.03 -35.10 33.52
N ALA A 55 -36.77 -35.26 34.83
CA ALA A 55 -37.71 -34.90 35.88
C ALA A 55 -38.03 -33.40 35.87
N SER A 56 -37.01 -32.55 35.60
CA SER A 56 -37.18 -31.09 35.52
C SER A 56 -38.03 -30.63 34.33
N LYS A 57 -37.99 -31.36 33.21
CA LYS A 57 -38.83 -31.07 32.03
C LYS A 57 -40.31 -31.33 32.31
N GLU A 58 -40.60 -32.47 32.92
CA GLU A 58 -41.96 -32.96 33.13
C GLU A 58 -42.59 -32.40 34.42
N GLY A 59 -41.83 -31.67 35.24
CA GLY A 59 -42.35 -30.95 36.41
C GLY A 59 -42.39 -31.77 37.70
N HIS A 60 -41.63 -32.86 37.78
CA HIS A 60 -41.65 -33.77 38.94
C HIS A 60 -40.80 -33.23 40.10
N VAL A 61 -41.35 -32.27 40.85
CA VAL A 61 -40.66 -31.57 41.95
C VAL A 61 -40.08 -32.53 42.99
N GLU A 62 -40.85 -33.52 43.45
CA GLU A 62 -40.40 -34.47 44.48
C GLU A 62 -39.19 -35.30 44.01
N VAL A 63 -39.19 -35.74 42.75
CA VAL A 63 -38.06 -36.44 42.13
C VAL A 63 -36.86 -35.50 42.01
N VAL A 64 -37.06 -34.26 41.58
CA VAL A 64 -36.00 -33.25 41.48
C VAL A 64 -35.36 -32.99 42.86
N THR A 65 -36.16 -32.69 43.88
CA THR A 65 -35.69 -32.42 45.24
C THR A 65 -34.86 -33.58 45.78
N GLU A 66 -35.37 -34.82 45.65
CA GLU A 66 -34.68 -35.97 46.22
C GLU A 66 -33.41 -36.33 45.44
N LEU A 67 -33.40 -36.19 44.12
CA LEU A 67 -32.17 -36.37 43.31
C LEU A 67 -31.10 -35.36 43.72
N ILE A 68 -31.45 -34.09 43.94
CA ILE A 68 -30.50 -33.06 44.37
C ILE A 68 -29.91 -33.39 45.75
N LYS A 69 -30.76 -33.78 46.72
CA LYS A 69 -30.30 -34.20 48.06
C LYS A 69 -29.33 -35.38 48.01
N LEU A 70 -29.54 -36.30 47.07
CA LEU A 70 -28.67 -37.47 46.85
C LEU A 70 -27.40 -37.14 46.05
N GLY A 71 -27.15 -35.87 45.73
CA GLY A 71 -25.92 -35.42 45.09
C GLY A 71 -25.98 -35.37 43.56
N ALA A 72 -27.17 -35.28 42.95
CA ALA A 72 -27.28 -34.98 41.53
C ALA A 72 -26.66 -33.60 41.24
N ASN A 73 -25.82 -33.52 40.21
CA ASN A 73 -25.19 -32.26 39.84
C ASN A 73 -26.24 -31.32 39.22
N VAL A 74 -26.60 -30.26 39.95
CA VAL A 74 -27.63 -29.28 39.59
C VAL A 74 -27.31 -28.53 38.29
N ASP A 75 -26.02 -28.28 38.04
CA ASP A 75 -25.52 -27.57 36.85
C ASP A 75 -24.95 -28.52 35.79
N ALA A 76 -25.21 -29.83 35.89
CA ALA A 76 -24.91 -30.76 34.81
C ALA A 76 -25.56 -30.27 33.52
N ALA A 77 -24.81 -30.25 32.43
CA ALA A 77 -25.28 -29.76 31.15
C ALA A 77 -25.41 -30.90 30.14
N THR A 78 -26.46 -30.85 29.33
CA THR A 78 -26.63 -31.72 28.16
C THR A 78 -25.56 -31.44 27.09
N LYS A 79 -25.51 -32.25 26.03
CA LYS A 79 -24.60 -32.01 24.88
C LYS A 79 -24.79 -30.65 24.20
N LYS A 80 -25.95 -30.00 24.38
CA LYS A 80 -26.26 -28.65 23.87
C LYS A 80 -26.01 -27.55 24.92
N GLY A 81 -25.39 -27.87 26.05
CA GLY A 81 -25.13 -26.93 27.13
C GLY A 81 -26.35 -26.59 28.00
N ASN A 82 -27.52 -27.20 27.79
CA ASN A 82 -28.70 -26.92 28.62
C ASN A 82 -28.59 -27.63 29.97
N THR A 83 -28.74 -26.89 31.06
CA THR A 83 -28.87 -27.42 32.44
C THR A 83 -30.32 -27.78 32.77
N ALA A 84 -30.55 -28.41 33.93
CA ALA A 84 -31.90 -28.66 34.46
C ALA A 84 -32.72 -27.35 34.55
N LEU A 85 -32.08 -26.24 34.93
CA LEU A 85 -32.72 -24.93 35.03
C LEU A 85 -33.14 -24.36 33.67
N HIS A 86 -32.36 -24.57 32.61
CA HIS A 86 -32.75 -24.20 31.24
C HIS A 86 -34.02 -24.96 30.81
N ILE A 87 -34.03 -26.27 31.03
CA ILE A 87 -35.13 -27.16 30.61
C ILE A 87 -36.41 -26.82 31.39
N ALA A 88 -36.31 -26.67 32.71
CA ALA A 88 -37.44 -26.26 33.54
C ALA A 88 -37.98 -24.88 33.16
N SER A 89 -37.09 -23.94 32.83
CA SER A 89 -37.45 -22.58 32.45
C SER A 89 -38.12 -22.51 31.07
N LEU A 90 -37.66 -23.30 30.10
CA LEU A 90 -38.30 -23.44 28.78
C LEU A 90 -39.66 -24.15 28.88
N ALA A 91 -39.79 -25.13 29.77
CA ALA A 91 -41.02 -25.90 29.98
C ALA A 91 -42.05 -25.19 30.89
N GLY A 92 -41.67 -24.09 31.55
CA GLY A 92 -42.57 -23.32 32.42
C GLY A 92 -42.80 -23.94 33.80
N GLN A 93 -41.90 -24.82 34.26
CA GLN A 93 -42.04 -25.58 35.50
C GLN A 93 -41.62 -24.73 36.71
N VAL A 94 -42.52 -23.88 37.19
CA VAL A 94 -42.24 -22.87 38.23
C VAL A 94 -41.65 -23.48 39.49
N ASP A 95 -42.25 -24.53 40.03
CA ASP A 95 -41.83 -25.08 41.33
C ASP A 95 -40.50 -25.86 41.22
N VAL A 96 -40.25 -26.49 40.07
CA VAL A 96 -38.92 -27.06 39.76
C VAL A 96 -37.86 -25.95 39.63
N VAL A 97 -38.17 -24.84 38.96
CA VAL A 97 -37.26 -23.70 38.86
C VAL A 97 -36.90 -23.16 40.24
N LYS A 98 -37.88 -23.02 41.15
CA LYS A 98 -37.62 -22.61 42.53
C LYS A 98 -36.67 -23.55 43.23
N GLU A 99 -36.96 -24.85 43.16
CA GLU A 99 -36.15 -25.87 43.81
C GLU A 99 -34.71 -25.87 43.30
N LEU A 100 -34.51 -25.78 41.98
CA LEU A 100 -33.17 -25.74 41.38
C LEU A 100 -32.39 -24.49 41.81
N VAL A 101 -33.02 -23.31 41.80
CA VAL A 101 -32.37 -22.05 42.20
C VAL A 101 -32.05 -22.03 43.69
N THR A 102 -32.96 -22.52 44.56
CA THR A 102 -32.71 -22.63 46.00
C THR A 102 -31.55 -23.59 46.31
N ASN A 103 -31.35 -24.62 45.50
CA ASN A 103 -30.23 -25.55 45.61
C ASN A 103 -28.99 -25.12 44.82
N GLY A 104 -28.86 -23.83 44.49
CA GLY A 104 -27.63 -23.25 43.97
C GLY A 104 -27.40 -23.41 42.47
N ALA A 105 -28.43 -23.72 41.67
CA ALA A 105 -28.30 -23.70 40.21
C ALA A 105 -27.80 -22.33 39.72
N ASN A 106 -26.88 -22.34 38.76
CA ASN A 106 -26.41 -21.11 38.14
C ASN A 106 -27.53 -20.46 37.30
N ILE A 107 -28.16 -19.44 37.87
CA ILE A 107 -29.29 -18.71 37.28
C ILE A 107 -28.97 -18.01 35.95
N ASN A 108 -27.68 -17.76 35.70
CA ASN A 108 -27.16 -17.07 34.51
C ASN A 108 -26.34 -18.02 33.62
N ALA A 109 -26.46 -19.33 33.80
CA ALA A 109 -25.80 -20.31 32.94
C ALA A 109 -26.16 -20.06 31.47
N GLN A 110 -25.17 -20.18 30.58
CA GLN A 110 -25.36 -20.06 29.14
C GLN A 110 -25.23 -21.42 28.48
N SER A 111 -26.26 -21.81 27.73
CA SER A 111 -26.19 -22.97 26.83
C SER A 111 -25.19 -22.73 25.69
N GLN A 112 -25.00 -23.72 24.82
CA GLN A 112 -24.02 -23.68 23.73
C GLN A 112 -24.16 -22.45 22.79
N ASN A 113 -25.38 -21.91 22.62
CA ASN A 113 -25.63 -20.73 21.77
C ASN A 113 -25.81 -19.44 22.60
N GLY A 114 -25.43 -19.46 23.88
CA GLY A 114 -25.52 -18.31 24.76
C GLY A 114 -26.90 -18.07 25.39
N PHE A 115 -27.90 -18.95 25.19
CA PHE A 115 -29.23 -18.79 25.83
C PHE A 115 -29.13 -18.98 27.33
N THR A 116 -29.79 -18.10 28.10
CA THR A 116 -29.96 -18.22 29.56
C THR A 116 -31.34 -18.80 29.92
N PRO A 117 -31.55 -19.30 31.15
CA PRO A 117 -32.87 -19.70 31.62
C PRO A 117 -33.92 -18.57 31.50
N LEU A 118 -33.52 -17.33 31.79
CA LEU A 118 -34.37 -16.15 31.61
C LEU A 118 -34.74 -15.91 30.15
N TYR A 119 -33.81 -16.11 29.21
CA TYR A 119 -34.11 -16.03 27.77
C TYR A 119 -35.17 -17.07 27.37
N MET A 120 -35.00 -18.32 27.80
CA MET A 120 -35.93 -19.40 27.45
C MET A 120 -37.33 -19.19 28.04
N ALA A 121 -37.41 -18.78 29.30
CA ALA A 121 -38.69 -18.44 29.93
C ALA A 121 -39.36 -17.23 29.24
N ALA A 122 -38.57 -16.24 28.83
CA ALA A 122 -39.07 -15.07 28.13
C ALA A 122 -39.56 -15.39 26.71
N GLN A 123 -38.90 -16.31 26.00
CA GLN A 123 -39.31 -16.76 24.67
C GLN A 123 -40.67 -17.48 24.67
N GLU A 124 -40.94 -18.27 25.71
CA GLU A 124 -42.14 -19.13 25.80
C GLU A 124 -43.28 -18.52 26.64
N ASN A 125 -43.18 -17.23 26.97
CA ASN A 125 -44.19 -16.48 27.76
C ASN A 125 -44.42 -17.00 29.19
N HIS A 126 -43.40 -17.59 29.83
CA HIS A 126 -43.53 -18.16 31.18
C HIS A 126 -43.40 -17.09 32.26
N GLN A 127 -44.42 -16.24 32.39
CA GLN A 127 -44.43 -15.06 33.26
C GLN A 127 -43.97 -15.32 34.70
N LYS A 128 -44.47 -16.40 35.32
CA LYS A 128 -44.14 -16.77 36.71
C LYS A 128 -42.67 -17.16 36.87
N VAL A 129 -42.12 -17.88 35.89
CA VAL A 129 -40.70 -18.25 35.85
C VAL A 129 -39.85 -16.99 35.66
N VAL A 130 -40.20 -16.13 34.70
CA VAL A 130 -39.49 -14.86 34.45
C VAL A 130 -39.42 -14.00 35.71
N ARG A 131 -40.56 -13.79 36.39
CA ARG A 131 -40.62 -13.02 37.64
C ARG A 131 -39.70 -13.62 38.71
N TYR A 132 -39.82 -14.93 38.95
CA TYR A 132 -39.00 -15.60 39.95
C TYR A 132 -37.51 -15.50 39.63
N LEU A 133 -37.11 -15.69 38.37
CA LEU A 133 -35.70 -15.58 37.96
C LEU A 133 -35.15 -14.15 38.16
N LEU A 134 -35.94 -13.13 37.85
CA LEU A 134 -35.56 -11.73 38.06
C LEU A 134 -35.40 -11.41 39.56
N ASP A 135 -36.35 -11.83 40.38
CA ASP A 135 -36.33 -11.64 41.84
C ASP A 135 -35.11 -12.28 42.51
N HIS A 136 -34.52 -13.30 41.87
CA HIS A 136 -33.36 -14.06 42.37
C HIS A 136 -32.05 -13.71 41.63
N GLY A 137 -31.98 -12.54 40.99
CA GLY A 137 -30.72 -11.99 40.47
C GLY A 137 -30.33 -12.47 39.06
N SER A 138 -31.29 -12.89 38.25
CA SER A 138 -31.03 -13.16 36.83
C SER A 138 -30.68 -11.88 36.07
N THR A 139 -29.66 -11.95 35.21
CA THR A 139 -29.13 -10.80 34.48
C THR A 139 -29.81 -10.66 33.12
N GLN A 140 -30.64 -9.63 32.97
CA GLN A 140 -31.36 -9.34 31.72
C GLN A 140 -30.46 -8.95 30.53
N GLY A 141 -29.23 -8.49 30.81
CA GLY A 141 -28.30 -8.00 29.79
C GLY A 141 -27.45 -9.08 29.11
N ILE A 142 -27.53 -10.34 29.55
CA ILE A 142 -26.80 -11.44 28.91
C ILE A 142 -27.49 -11.75 27.58
N ALA A 143 -26.73 -11.61 26.49
CA ALA A 143 -27.20 -11.87 25.15
C ALA A 143 -26.74 -13.24 24.66
N THR A 144 -27.49 -13.79 23.70
CA THR A 144 -27.05 -14.94 22.91
C THR A 144 -25.83 -14.62 22.06
N GLU A 145 -25.22 -15.61 21.42
CA GLU A 145 -24.12 -15.39 20.46
C GLU A 145 -24.52 -14.42 19.33
N ASP A 146 -25.80 -14.42 18.93
CA ASP A 146 -26.37 -13.51 17.93
C ASP A 146 -26.76 -12.12 18.48
N GLY A 147 -26.52 -11.87 19.77
CA GLY A 147 -26.77 -10.57 20.42
C GLY A 147 -28.21 -10.35 20.89
N PHE A 148 -29.06 -11.38 20.96
CA PHE A 148 -30.44 -11.24 21.45
C PHE A 148 -30.52 -11.37 22.97
N THR A 149 -31.23 -10.44 23.61
CA THR A 149 -31.52 -10.46 25.06
C THR A 149 -32.91 -11.06 25.32
N PRO A 150 -33.23 -11.45 26.57
CA PRO A 150 -34.58 -11.90 26.95
C PRO A 150 -35.70 -10.93 26.56
N LEU A 151 -35.46 -9.61 26.67
CA LEU A 151 -36.42 -8.60 26.23
C LEU A 151 -36.60 -8.60 24.71
N ALA A 152 -35.52 -8.76 23.94
CA ALA A 152 -35.59 -8.77 22.49
C ALA A 152 -36.42 -9.95 21.96
N VAL A 153 -36.24 -11.15 22.54
CA VAL A 153 -37.03 -12.33 22.14
C VAL A 153 -38.48 -12.22 22.61
N ALA A 154 -38.75 -11.69 23.81
CA ALA A 154 -40.12 -11.48 24.29
C ALA A 154 -40.90 -10.51 23.39
N LEU A 155 -40.27 -9.43 22.93
CA LEU A 155 -40.87 -8.50 21.97
C LEU A 155 -41.10 -9.17 20.60
N GLN A 156 -40.12 -9.93 20.10
CA GLN A 156 -40.25 -10.64 18.83
C GLN A 156 -41.46 -11.60 18.83
N GLN A 157 -41.74 -12.24 19.96
CA GLN A 157 -42.86 -13.17 20.10
C GLN A 157 -44.18 -12.50 20.48
N GLY A 158 -44.18 -11.19 20.78
CA GLY A 158 -45.39 -10.45 21.18
C GLY A 158 -45.86 -10.75 22.61
N HIS A 159 -44.95 -11.12 23.51
CA HIS A 159 -45.28 -11.51 24.89
C HIS A 159 -45.40 -10.30 25.82
N ASP A 160 -46.46 -9.52 25.66
CA ASP A 160 -46.66 -8.22 26.32
C ASP A 160 -46.46 -8.26 27.85
N GLN A 161 -46.92 -9.31 28.53
CA GLN A 161 -46.80 -9.44 29.99
C GLN A 161 -45.37 -9.68 30.46
N VAL A 162 -44.60 -10.47 29.69
CA VAL A 162 -43.17 -10.70 29.96
C VAL A 162 -42.38 -9.44 29.64
N VAL A 163 -42.71 -8.75 28.56
CA VAL A 163 -42.11 -7.46 28.20
C VAL A 163 -42.28 -6.44 29.32
N SER A 164 -43.50 -6.29 29.86
CA SER A 164 -43.76 -5.40 31.01
C SER A 164 -42.90 -5.75 32.22
N LEU A 165 -42.79 -7.04 32.56
CA LEU A 165 -41.96 -7.48 33.70
C LEU A 165 -40.48 -7.21 33.51
N LEU A 166 -39.95 -7.46 32.31
CA LEU A 166 -38.55 -7.20 32.00
C LEU A 166 -38.26 -5.70 32.04
N LEU A 167 -39.18 -4.87 31.53
CA LEU A 167 -39.06 -3.40 31.56
C LEU A 167 -39.16 -2.82 32.97
N GLU A 168 -40.08 -3.31 33.82
CA GLU A 168 -40.18 -2.92 35.24
C GLU A 168 -38.88 -3.18 36.01
N ASN A 169 -38.15 -4.24 35.64
CA ASN A 169 -36.90 -4.64 36.27
C ASN A 169 -35.63 -4.12 35.54
N ASP A 170 -35.74 -3.38 34.42
CA ASP A 170 -34.59 -2.79 33.70
C ASP A 170 -34.15 -1.48 34.34
N THR A 171 -33.53 -1.57 35.51
CA THR A 171 -33.13 -0.43 36.36
C THR A 171 -32.11 0.54 35.74
N LYS A 172 -31.51 0.21 34.57
CA LYS A 172 -30.46 1.02 33.94
C LYS A 172 -30.66 1.28 32.44
N GLY A 173 -31.75 0.80 31.83
CA GLY A 173 -32.04 0.97 30.40
C GLY A 173 -31.00 0.31 29.48
N LYS A 174 -30.29 -0.71 29.97
CA LYS A 174 -29.22 -1.39 29.20
C LYS A 174 -29.78 -2.30 28.12
N VAL A 175 -31.01 -2.77 28.28
CA VAL A 175 -31.64 -3.77 27.41
C VAL A 175 -32.70 -3.14 26.50
N ARG A 176 -33.32 -2.05 26.97
CA ARG A 176 -34.38 -1.31 26.27
C ARG A 176 -33.95 -0.69 24.93
N LEU A 177 -32.73 -0.15 24.84
CA LEU A 177 -32.24 0.50 23.61
C LEU A 177 -31.99 -0.48 22.46
N PRO A 178 -31.24 -1.60 22.64
CA PRO A 178 -31.13 -2.64 21.62
C PRO A 178 -32.48 -3.17 21.15
N ALA A 179 -33.42 -3.37 22.07
CA ALA A 179 -34.78 -3.80 21.76
C ALA A 179 -35.53 -2.79 20.85
N LEU A 180 -35.36 -1.48 21.08
CA LEU A 180 -35.97 -0.45 20.23
C LEU A 180 -35.36 -0.43 18.82
N HIS A 181 -34.05 -0.65 18.70
CA HIS A 181 -33.40 -0.78 17.40
C HIS A 181 -33.90 -2.01 16.63
N ILE A 182 -34.16 -3.13 17.32
CA ILE A 182 -34.74 -4.34 16.72
C ILE A 182 -36.18 -4.08 16.27
N ALA A 183 -37.00 -3.42 17.10
CA ALA A 183 -38.36 -3.03 16.73
C ALA A 183 -38.38 -2.12 15.50
N ALA A 184 -37.50 -1.12 15.45
CA ALA A 184 -37.34 -0.23 14.30
C ALA A 184 -36.92 -0.98 13.01
N ARG A 185 -36.09 -2.02 13.14
CA ARG A 185 -35.69 -2.89 12.02
C ARG A 185 -36.82 -3.79 11.51
N LYS A 186 -37.72 -4.23 12.40
CA LYS A 186 -38.81 -5.18 12.09
C LYS A 186 -40.15 -4.52 11.78
N ASP A 187 -40.22 -3.18 11.80
CA ASP A 187 -41.45 -2.40 11.71
C ASP A 187 -42.46 -2.71 12.82
N ASP A 188 -41.99 -3.16 13.99
CA ASP A 188 -42.85 -3.51 15.10
C ASP A 188 -43.26 -2.27 15.90
N THR A 189 -44.37 -1.67 15.49
CA THR A 189 -44.93 -0.48 16.14
C THR A 189 -45.43 -0.75 17.55
N LYS A 190 -45.86 -1.98 17.87
CA LYS A 190 -46.39 -2.31 19.20
C LYS A 190 -45.26 -2.37 20.20
N ALA A 191 -44.22 -3.15 19.88
CA ALA A 191 -42.98 -3.20 20.65
C ALA A 191 -42.37 -1.81 20.83
N ALA A 192 -42.23 -1.05 19.74
CA ALA A 192 -41.68 0.30 19.82
C ALA A 192 -42.54 1.24 20.68
N ALA A 193 -43.87 1.14 20.61
CA ALA A 193 -44.76 1.97 21.41
C ALA A 193 -44.62 1.69 22.90
N LEU A 194 -44.61 0.41 23.30
CA LEU A 194 -44.38 -0.04 24.68
C LEU A 194 -43.02 0.42 25.18
N LEU A 195 -41.97 0.19 24.39
CA LEU A 195 -40.62 0.61 24.73
C LEU A 195 -40.53 2.13 24.90
N LEU A 196 -41.36 2.94 24.26
CA LEU A 196 -41.34 4.41 24.37
C LEU A 196 -42.26 4.98 25.46
N GLN A 197 -43.11 4.18 26.12
CA GLN A 197 -44.09 4.67 27.12
C GLN A 197 -43.47 5.19 28.43
N ILE A 198 -42.31 4.67 28.85
CA ILE A 198 -41.71 4.97 30.17
C ILE A 198 -40.67 6.10 30.10
N ASP A 199 -40.50 6.77 28.94
CA ASP A 199 -39.53 7.87 28.83
C ASP A 199 -40.21 9.19 29.26
N HIS A 200 -40.11 9.54 30.54
CA HIS A 200 -40.50 10.87 31.02
C HIS A 200 -39.54 11.89 30.39
N ASN A 201 -40.09 12.65 29.44
CA ASN A 201 -39.55 13.83 28.76
C ASN A 201 -38.19 14.32 29.31
N ALA A 202 -37.10 13.80 28.75
CA ALA A 202 -35.78 14.37 28.99
C ALA A 202 -35.67 15.68 28.20
N ASP A 203 -35.41 16.81 28.88
CA ASP A 203 -35.34 18.18 28.32
C ASP A 203 -34.32 18.39 27.17
N VAL A 204 -33.58 17.37 26.76
CA VAL A 204 -32.57 17.45 25.68
C VAL A 204 -32.76 16.30 24.70
N GLU A 205 -32.96 16.63 23.41
CA GLU A 205 -33.23 15.68 22.32
C GLU A 205 -32.26 14.49 22.26
N SER A 206 -30.97 14.70 22.59
CA SER A 206 -29.93 13.66 22.57
C SER A 206 -30.00 12.67 23.75
N LYS A 207 -30.71 13.02 24.82
CA LYS A 207 -30.89 12.16 26.00
C LYS A 207 -32.15 11.29 25.92
N MET A 208 -33.13 11.69 25.09
CA MET A 208 -34.32 10.89 24.81
C MET A 208 -33.95 9.54 24.22
N MET A 209 -34.56 8.47 24.71
CA MET A 209 -34.25 7.11 24.28
C MET A 209 -34.48 6.91 22.77
N VAL A 210 -35.48 7.59 22.21
CA VAL A 210 -35.81 7.58 20.78
C VAL A 210 -34.65 8.04 19.88
N ASN A 211 -33.70 8.82 20.40
CA ASN A 211 -32.54 9.34 19.68
C ASN A 211 -31.21 8.70 20.12
N ARG A 212 -31.23 7.73 21.04
CA ARG A 212 -30.02 7.03 21.44
C ARG A 212 -29.51 6.13 20.32
N THR A 213 -28.20 6.08 20.18
CA THR A 213 -27.53 5.49 19.04
C THR A 213 -27.01 4.10 19.34
N THR A 214 -26.92 3.27 18.29
CA THR A 214 -26.06 2.08 18.29
C THR A 214 -24.59 2.48 18.38
N GLU A 215 -23.69 1.51 18.55
CA GLU A 215 -22.24 1.74 18.47
C GLU A 215 -21.83 2.43 17.16
N SER A 216 -22.50 2.12 16.05
CA SER A 216 -22.27 2.73 14.73
C SER A 216 -22.75 4.19 14.61
N GLY A 217 -23.44 4.70 15.63
CA GLY A 217 -24.01 6.05 15.66
C GLY A 217 -25.42 6.16 15.07
N PHE A 218 -26.06 5.05 14.69
CA PHE A 218 -27.42 5.05 14.12
C PHE A 218 -28.50 5.08 15.20
N THR A 219 -29.46 5.98 15.06
CA THR A 219 -30.70 6.02 15.87
C THR A 219 -31.73 4.99 15.36
N PRO A 220 -32.78 4.66 16.13
CA PRO A 220 -33.91 3.89 15.63
C PRO A 220 -34.48 4.42 14.31
N LEU A 221 -34.54 5.76 14.13
CA LEU A 221 -35.03 6.37 12.91
C LEU A 221 -34.10 6.12 11.70
N HIS A 222 -32.78 6.09 11.89
CA HIS A 222 -31.85 5.68 10.82
C HIS A 222 -32.08 4.24 10.38
N ILE A 223 -32.35 3.34 11.34
CA ILE A 223 -32.62 1.94 11.07
C ILE A 223 -33.94 1.80 10.31
N ALA A 224 -35.01 2.43 10.79
CA ALA A 224 -36.29 2.44 10.09
C ALA A 224 -36.14 3.01 8.67
N ALA A 225 -35.34 4.08 8.50
CA ALA A 225 -35.07 4.68 7.22
C ALA A 225 -34.28 3.77 6.25
N HIS A 226 -33.40 2.92 6.78
CA HIS A 226 -32.65 1.93 6.00
C HIS A 226 -33.57 0.84 5.42
N TYR A 227 -34.48 0.31 6.24
CA TYR A 227 -35.40 -0.76 5.84
C TYR A 227 -36.67 -0.25 5.15
N GLY A 228 -36.94 1.06 5.20
CA GLY A 228 -38.14 1.64 4.60
C GLY A 228 -39.40 1.43 5.45
N ASN A 229 -39.24 1.23 6.76
CA ASN A 229 -40.29 0.89 7.70
C ASN A 229 -41.08 2.15 8.12
N ILE A 230 -42.12 2.48 7.36
CA ILE A 230 -42.89 3.73 7.48
C ILE A 230 -43.67 3.81 8.79
N ASN A 231 -44.24 2.70 9.24
CA ASN A 231 -45.13 2.68 10.40
C ASN A 231 -44.35 2.99 11.69
N VAL A 232 -43.25 2.28 11.92
CA VAL A 232 -42.39 2.52 13.07
C VAL A 232 -41.66 3.87 12.98
N ALA A 233 -41.24 4.32 11.78
CA ALA A 233 -40.65 5.65 11.62
C ALA A 233 -41.64 6.76 11.98
N THR A 234 -42.90 6.64 11.57
CA THR A 234 -43.97 7.57 11.92
C THR A 234 -44.18 7.62 13.43
N LEU A 235 -44.22 6.46 14.08
CA LEU A 235 -44.31 6.37 15.53
C LEU A 235 -43.11 7.04 16.22
N LEU A 236 -41.89 6.74 15.78
CA LEU A 236 -40.66 7.33 16.33
C LEU A 236 -40.68 8.86 16.22
N LEU A 237 -41.04 9.41 15.05
CA LEU A 237 -41.16 10.85 14.82
C LEU A 237 -42.25 11.48 15.70
N ASN A 238 -43.40 10.82 15.88
CA ASN A 238 -44.46 11.29 16.77
C ASN A 238 -44.04 11.27 18.26
N ARG A 239 -43.01 10.49 18.61
CA ARG A 239 -42.43 10.39 19.97
C ARG A 239 -41.15 11.20 20.13
N GLY A 240 -40.91 12.20 19.26
CA GLY A 240 -39.80 13.13 19.39
C GLY A 240 -38.47 12.65 18.78
N ALA A 241 -38.49 11.68 17.86
CA ALA A 241 -37.28 11.36 17.10
C ALA A 241 -36.83 12.58 16.28
N ALA A 242 -35.57 12.97 16.41
CA ALA A 242 -35.00 14.07 15.66
C ALA A 242 -34.82 13.64 14.19
N VAL A 243 -35.59 14.26 13.29
CA VAL A 243 -35.63 13.92 11.85
C VAL A 243 -34.27 14.06 11.16
N ASP A 244 -33.47 15.04 11.59
CA ASP A 244 -32.13 15.36 11.05
C ASP A 244 -30.99 14.93 11.97
N PHE A 245 -31.23 13.99 12.89
CA PHE A 245 -30.17 13.50 13.76
C PHE A 245 -28.99 13.02 12.91
N LYS A 246 -27.79 13.47 13.25
CA LYS A 246 -26.57 13.14 12.51
C LYS A 246 -25.86 11.96 13.17
N ALA A 247 -25.81 10.84 12.47
CA ALA A 247 -24.94 9.72 12.80
C ALA A 247 -23.46 10.05 12.50
N ARG A 248 -22.57 9.07 12.64
CA ARG A 248 -21.16 9.20 12.21
C ARG A 248 -21.08 9.71 10.77
N ASN A 249 -20.09 10.56 10.50
CA ASN A 249 -19.89 11.25 9.21
C ASN A 249 -21.06 12.15 8.77
N ASP A 250 -21.82 12.70 9.72
CA ASP A 250 -22.95 13.61 9.49
C ASP A 250 -24.05 13.03 8.59
N ILE A 251 -24.23 11.71 8.63
CA ILE A 251 -25.28 11.01 7.88
C ILE A 251 -26.61 11.21 8.60
N THR A 252 -27.65 11.63 7.88
CA THR A 252 -29.03 11.76 8.40
C THR A 252 -29.91 10.59 7.93
N PRO A 253 -31.08 10.36 8.54
CA PRO A 253 -32.04 9.37 8.05
C PRO A 253 -32.42 9.58 6.58
N LEU A 254 -32.51 10.84 6.13
CA LEU A 254 -32.82 11.17 4.74
C LEU A 254 -31.73 10.72 3.76
N HIS A 255 -30.45 10.82 4.13
CA HIS A 255 -29.35 10.24 3.35
C HIS A 255 -29.48 8.72 3.21
N VAL A 256 -29.81 8.04 4.32
CA VAL A 256 -29.96 6.58 4.35
C VAL A 256 -31.13 6.15 3.47
N ALA A 257 -32.31 6.76 3.63
CA ALA A 257 -33.48 6.48 2.81
C ALA A 257 -33.19 6.73 1.33
N SER A 258 -32.51 7.84 1.00
CA SER A 258 -32.19 8.19 -0.37
C SER A 258 -31.18 7.24 -1.01
N LYS A 259 -30.17 6.81 -0.25
CA LYS A 259 -29.18 5.81 -0.69
C LYS A 259 -29.79 4.43 -0.95
N ARG A 260 -30.87 4.09 -0.23
CA ARG A 260 -31.57 2.80 -0.32
C ARG A 260 -32.73 2.79 -1.32
N GLY A 261 -33.16 3.96 -1.80
CA GLY A 261 -34.28 4.06 -2.73
C GLY A 261 -35.65 4.01 -2.06
N ASN A 262 -35.72 4.25 -0.74
CA ASN A 262 -36.95 4.13 0.04
C ASN A 262 -37.83 5.39 -0.17
N GLY A 263 -38.49 5.52 -1.32
CA GLY A 263 -39.24 6.73 -1.71
C GLY A 263 -40.31 7.18 -0.71
N ASN A 264 -41.10 6.24 -0.16
CA ASN A 264 -42.11 6.55 0.86
C ASN A 264 -41.48 7.10 2.15
N MET A 265 -40.29 6.61 2.51
CA MET A 265 -39.55 7.09 3.67
C MET A 265 -38.96 8.48 3.40
N VAL A 266 -38.41 8.71 2.21
CA VAL A 266 -37.95 10.04 1.78
C VAL A 266 -39.09 11.05 1.88
N ARG A 267 -40.28 10.70 1.37
CA ARG A 267 -41.49 11.52 1.49
C ARG A 267 -41.83 11.84 2.94
N LEU A 268 -41.94 10.82 3.79
CA LEU A 268 -42.24 10.99 5.22
C LEU A 268 -41.23 11.91 5.90
N LEU A 269 -39.93 11.68 5.71
CA LEU A 269 -38.88 12.47 6.36
C LEU A 269 -38.92 13.95 5.93
N LEU A 270 -39.19 14.22 4.66
CA LEU A 270 -39.35 15.59 4.16
C LEU A 270 -40.61 16.27 4.70
N GLU A 271 -41.74 15.56 4.76
CA GLU A 271 -42.99 16.05 5.37
C GLU A 271 -42.82 16.36 6.87
N ARG A 272 -41.91 15.67 7.55
CA ARG A 272 -41.54 15.93 8.96
C ARG A 272 -40.39 16.92 9.13
N GLY A 273 -40.07 17.70 8.10
CA GLY A 273 -39.11 18.81 8.18
C GLY A 273 -37.64 18.41 8.03
N GLY A 274 -37.34 17.22 7.51
CA GLY A 274 -35.97 16.80 7.22
C GLY A 274 -35.30 17.70 6.18
N LYS A 275 -34.05 18.10 6.42
CA LYS A 275 -33.30 19.00 5.54
C LYS A 275 -32.91 18.31 4.23
N ILE A 276 -33.55 18.73 3.14
CA ILE A 276 -33.37 18.16 1.80
C ILE A 276 -31.94 18.33 1.26
N ASP A 277 -31.21 19.33 1.75
CA ASP A 277 -29.84 19.68 1.37
C ASP A 277 -28.81 19.38 2.47
N ALA A 278 -29.19 18.60 3.49
CA ALA A 278 -28.27 18.17 4.54
C ALA A 278 -26.98 17.61 3.94
N ARG A 279 -25.84 17.90 4.57
CA ARG A 279 -24.52 17.49 4.06
C ARG A 279 -23.85 16.53 5.01
N THR A 280 -23.34 15.43 4.47
CA THR A 280 -22.40 14.55 5.17
C THR A 280 -21.05 15.24 5.38
N LYS A 281 -20.15 14.59 6.12
CA LYS A 281 -18.78 15.05 6.32
C LYS A 281 -18.03 15.28 5.00
N ASP A 282 -18.34 14.55 3.94
CA ASP A 282 -17.71 14.71 2.62
C ASP A 282 -18.52 15.62 1.67
N GLY A 283 -19.57 16.26 2.19
CA GLY A 283 -20.42 17.18 1.45
C GLY A 283 -21.45 16.52 0.56
N LEU A 284 -21.71 15.20 0.70
CA LEU A 284 -22.80 14.55 -0.03
C LEU A 284 -24.14 15.04 0.51
N THR A 285 -25.09 15.28 -0.39
CA THR A 285 -26.50 15.53 -0.08
C THR A 285 -27.33 14.26 -0.32
N PRO A 286 -28.59 14.18 0.16
CA PRO A 286 -29.50 13.09 -0.19
C PRO A 286 -29.62 12.86 -1.71
N LEU A 287 -29.61 13.94 -2.50
CA LEU A 287 -29.64 13.89 -3.96
C LEU A 287 -28.40 13.20 -4.55
N HIS A 288 -27.20 13.44 -3.98
CA HIS A 288 -25.99 12.70 -4.38
C HIS A 288 -26.11 11.20 -4.09
N CYS A 289 -26.68 10.84 -2.93
CA CYS A 289 -26.86 9.45 -2.54
C CYS A 289 -27.85 8.72 -3.47
N GLY A 290 -28.99 9.33 -3.78
CA GLY A 290 -29.96 8.79 -4.74
C GLY A 290 -29.35 8.64 -6.14
N ALA A 291 -28.61 9.67 -6.60
CA ALA A 291 -27.94 9.67 -7.89
C ALA A 291 -26.89 8.56 -7.99
N ARG A 292 -26.01 8.41 -6.98
CA ARG A 292 -24.94 7.40 -6.98
C ARG A 292 -25.46 5.96 -6.92
N SER A 293 -26.62 5.75 -6.32
CA SER A 293 -27.26 4.44 -6.20
C SER A 293 -28.25 4.12 -7.32
N GLY A 294 -28.60 5.08 -8.18
CA GLY A 294 -29.49 4.84 -9.33
C GLY A 294 -30.98 4.85 -8.97
N HIS A 295 -31.36 5.52 -7.89
CA HIS A 295 -32.76 5.56 -7.44
C HIS A 295 -33.51 6.72 -8.09
N GLU A 296 -33.94 6.50 -9.32
CA GLU A 296 -34.64 7.48 -10.16
C GLU A 296 -35.85 8.13 -9.45
N GLN A 297 -36.77 7.34 -8.90
CA GLN A 297 -37.96 7.86 -8.21
C GLN A 297 -37.63 8.76 -7.00
N VAL A 298 -36.57 8.40 -6.25
CA VAL A 298 -36.09 9.23 -5.14
C VAL A 298 -35.47 10.52 -5.69
N LEU A 299 -34.72 10.42 -6.77
CA LEU A 299 -34.07 11.57 -7.40
C LEU A 299 -35.11 12.58 -7.89
N GLU A 300 -36.12 12.11 -8.63
CA GLU A 300 -37.26 12.90 -9.11
C GLU A 300 -37.98 13.58 -7.94
N MET A 301 -38.34 12.82 -6.91
CA MET A 301 -39.01 13.36 -5.72
C MET A 301 -38.21 14.45 -4.99
N LEU A 302 -36.89 14.30 -4.91
CA LEU A 302 -36.01 15.30 -4.31
C LEU A 302 -35.92 16.56 -5.17
N LEU A 303 -35.81 16.40 -6.50
CA LEU A 303 -35.76 17.54 -7.44
C LEU A 303 -37.07 18.33 -7.43
N ASP A 304 -38.23 17.66 -7.46
CA ASP A 304 -39.55 18.28 -7.40
C ASP A 304 -39.76 19.09 -6.12
N ARG A 305 -39.11 18.68 -5.02
CA ARG A 305 -39.12 19.39 -3.73
C ARG A 305 -37.99 20.42 -3.59
N GLY A 306 -37.32 20.77 -4.68
CA GLY A 306 -36.32 21.85 -4.70
C GLY A 306 -34.96 21.46 -4.13
N ALA A 307 -34.58 20.17 -4.18
CA ALA A 307 -33.22 19.77 -3.82
C ALA A 307 -32.20 20.50 -4.71
N PRO A 308 -31.14 21.09 -4.14
CA PRO A 308 -30.17 21.88 -4.91
C PRO A 308 -29.36 21.01 -5.87
N ILE A 309 -29.75 21.04 -7.14
CA ILE A 309 -29.27 20.17 -8.21
C ILE A 309 -27.78 20.35 -8.55
N LEU A 310 -27.24 21.55 -8.29
CA LEU A 310 -25.83 21.90 -8.51
C LEU A 310 -24.95 21.72 -7.26
N SER A 311 -25.47 21.07 -6.21
CA SER A 311 -24.70 20.82 -5.00
C SER A 311 -23.40 20.08 -5.30
N LYS A 312 -22.32 20.46 -4.63
CA LYS A 312 -21.01 19.85 -4.78
C LYS A 312 -20.56 19.14 -3.51
N THR A 313 -19.90 17.99 -3.67
CA THR A 313 -19.11 17.37 -2.59
C THR A 313 -17.82 18.16 -2.33
N LYS A 314 -17.03 17.75 -1.33
CA LYS A 314 -15.71 18.36 -1.05
C LYS A 314 -14.76 18.33 -2.25
N ASN A 315 -14.87 17.33 -3.12
CA ASN A 315 -14.04 17.20 -4.33
C ASN A 315 -14.70 17.81 -5.58
N GLY A 316 -15.83 18.52 -5.43
CA GLY A 316 -16.52 19.18 -6.53
C GLY A 316 -17.41 18.24 -7.36
N LEU A 317 -17.73 17.03 -6.91
CA LEU A 317 -18.65 16.17 -7.66
C LEU A 317 -20.09 16.67 -7.46
N SER A 318 -20.82 16.81 -8.56
CA SER A 318 -22.27 17.05 -8.56
C SER A 318 -23.08 15.74 -8.66
N PRO A 319 -24.41 15.77 -8.46
CA PRO A 319 -25.26 14.59 -8.67
C PRO A 319 -25.11 13.96 -10.05
N LEU A 320 -24.89 14.76 -11.10
CA LEU A 320 -24.64 14.26 -12.46
C LEU A 320 -23.36 13.41 -12.53
N HIS A 321 -22.28 13.84 -11.86
CA HIS A 321 -21.05 13.04 -11.75
C HIS A 321 -21.30 11.72 -11.02
N MET A 322 -22.11 11.73 -9.96
CA MET A 322 -22.44 10.54 -9.16
C MET A 322 -23.27 9.53 -9.94
N ALA A 323 -24.33 9.98 -10.61
CA ALA A 323 -25.15 9.15 -11.49
C ALA A 323 -24.32 8.59 -12.64
N THR A 324 -23.47 9.42 -13.23
CA THR A 324 -22.56 9.02 -14.30
C THR A 324 -21.57 7.98 -13.82
N GLN A 325 -20.94 8.15 -12.66
CA GLN A 325 -19.99 7.17 -12.12
C GLN A 325 -20.65 5.79 -11.87
N GLY A 326 -21.92 5.79 -11.47
CA GLY A 326 -22.69 4.59 -11.17
C GLY A 326 -23.29 3.86 -12.37
N ASP A 327 -23.12 4.36 -13.61
CA ASP A 327 -23.77 3.87 -14.84
C ASP A 327 -25.32 3.97 -14.81
N HIS A 328 -25.85 4.97 -14.11
CA HIS A 328 -27.30 5.11 -13.91
C HIS A 328 -27.93 5.98 -15.01
N LEU A 329 -28.20 5.36 -16.16
CA LEU A 329 -28.70 6.03 -17.36
C LEU A 329 -29.93 6.91 -17.11
N ASN A 330 -30.95 6.37 -16.43
CA ASN A 330 -32.20 7.10 -16.19
C ASN A 330 -31.97 8.30 -15.27
N CYS A 331 -31.17 8.15 -14.21
CA CYS A 331 -30.80 9.28 -13.35
C CYS A 331 -30.04 10.36 -14.12
N VAL A 332 -29.14 9.99 -15.03
CA VAL A 332 -28.43 10.94 -15.90
C VAL A 332 -29.41 11.67 -16.82
N GLN A 333 -30.32 10.94 -17.47
CA GLN A 333 -31.35 11.55 -18.33
C GLN A 333 -32.24 12.50 -17.55
N LEU A 334 -32.72 12.09 -16.37
CA LEU A 334 -33.55 12.92 -15.49
C LEU A 334 -32.82 14.20 -15.08
N LEU A 335 -31.57 14.11 -14.62
CA LEU A 335 -30.78 15.29 -14.26
C LEU A 335 -30.56 16.23 -15.45
N LEU A 336 -30.32 15.70 -16.65
CA LEU A 336 -30.18 16.49 -17.88
C LEU A 336 -31.51 17.06 -18.39
N HIS A 337 -32.65 16.49 -17.99
CA HIS A 337 -33.98 17.05 -18.24
C HIS A 337 -34.29 18.24 -17.32
N HIS A 338 -33.76 18.25 -16.10
CA HIS A 338 -33.82 19.40 -15.18
C HIS A 338 -32.70 20.44 -15.43
N ASP A 339 -32.24 20.55 -16.68
CA ASP A 339 -31.28 21.56 -17.15
C ASP A 339 -29.96 21.69 -16.35
N VAL A 340 -29.44 20.57 -15.80
CA VAL A 340 -28.07 20.56 -15.27
C VAL A 340 -27.07 20.88 -16.38
N PRO A 341 -26.09 21.78 -16.14
CA PRO A 341 -25.02 22.01 -17.10
C PRO A 341 -24.27 20.71 -17.38
N VAL A 342 -24.33 20.24 -18.63
CA VAL A 342 -23.75 18.95 -19.03
C VAL A 342 -22.22 18.90 -18.84
N ASP A 343 -21.56 20.05 -18.97
CA ASP A 343 -20.13 20.26 -18.77
C ASP A 343 -19.80 20.89 -17.40
N ASP A 344 -20.69 20.75 -16.42
CA ASP A 344 -20.36 21.04 -15.02
C ASP A 344 -19.11 20.27 -14.59
N VAL A 345 -18.25 20.89 -13.79
CA VAL A 345 -16.90 20.37 -13.48
C VAL A 345 -16.65 20.11 -11.99
N THR A 346 -15.77 19.16 -11.71
CA THR A 346 -15.18 18.97 -10.37
C THR A 346 -14.07 19.99 -10.06
N ASN A 347 -13.49 19.92 -8.85
CA ASN A 347 -12.33 20.73 -8.50
C ASN A 347 -11.12 20.46 -9.41
N ASP A 348 -11.05 19.26 -9.98
CA ASP A 348 -10.04 18.82 -10.95
C ASP A 348 -10.48 19.06 -12.41
N TYR A 349 -11.52 19.87 -12.62
CA TYR A 349 -12.06 20.20 -13.95
C TYR A 349 -12.61 18.99 -14.73
N LEU A 350 -12.91 17.87 -14.05
CA LEU A 350 -13.53 16.71 -14.69
C LEU A 350 -15.00 17.02 -14.93
N THR A 351 -15.46 16.86 -16.18
CA THR A 351 -16.89 16.83 -16.52
C THR A 351 -17.48 15.43 -16.33
N ALA A 352 -18.80 15.31 -16.39
CA ALA A 352 -19.47 14.01 -16.40
C ALA A 352 -18.96 13.10 -17.54
N LEU A 353 -18.63 13.67 -18.71
CA LEU A 353 -18.07 12.92 -19.84
C LEU A 353 -16.69 12.31 -19.52
N HIS A 354 -15.85 13.00 -18.76
CA HIS A 354 -14.58 12.43 -18.27
C HIS A 354 -14.81 11.23 -17.35
N VAL A 355 -15.80 11.32 -16.45
CA VAL A 355 -16.16 10.22 -15.55
C VAL A 355 -16.70 9.02 -16.34
N ALA A 356 -17.58 9.25 -17.33
CA ALA A 356 -18.09 8.20 -18.20
C ALA A 356 -16.96 7.51 -19.00
N ALA A 357 -16.01 8.29 -19.54
CA ALA A 357 -14.83 7.80 -20.23
C ALA A 357 -13.89 7.00 -19.32
N HIS A 358 -13.72 7.42 -18.06
CA HIS A 358 -12.94 6.70 -17.07
C HIS A 358 -13.53 5.31 -16.76
N CYS A 359 -14.84 5.29 -16.50
CA CYS A 359 -15.53 4.07 -16.11
C CYS A 359 -15.82 3.12 -17.30
N GLY A 360 -15.90 3.65 -18.53
CA GLY A 360 -16.23 2.87 -19.73
C GLY A 360 -17.73 2.77 -20.02
N HIS A 361 -18.52 3.66 -19.45
CA HIS A 361 -19.99 3.62 -19.46
C HIS A 361 -20.55 4.18 -20.76
N TYR A 362 -20.59 3.33 -21.79
CA TYR A 362 -20.93 3.73 -23.16
C TYR A 362 -22.31 4.40 -23.30
N LYS A 363 -23.37 3.82 -22.70
CA LYS A 363 -24.73 4.35 -22.84
C LYS A 363 -24.88 5.73 -22.20
N VAL A 364 -24.30 5.90 -21.01
CA VAL A 364 -24.25 7.18 -20.32
C VAL A 364 -23.41 8.20 -21.10
N ALA A 365 -22.21 7.82 -21.56
CA ALA A 365 -21.38 8.68 -22.40
C ALA A 365 -22.12 9.14 -23.65
N LYS A 366 -22.90 8.24 -24.29
CA LYS A 366 -23.72 8.54 -25.47
C LYS A 366 -24.77 9.62 -25.18
N VAL A 367 -25.55 9.46 -24.11
CA VAL A 367 -26.54 10.48 -23.71
C VAL A 367 -25.88 11.83 -23.42
N ILE A 368 -24.72 11.83 -22.77
CA ILE A 368 -23.99 13.05 -22.43
C ILE A 368 -23.52 13.78 -23.71
N VAL A 369 -22.94 13.08 -24.68
CA VAL A 369 -22.54 13.72 -25.96
C VAL A 369 -23.74 14.12 -26.83
N ASP A 370 -24.84 13.35 -26.80
CA ASP A 370 -26.10 13.70 -27.49
C ASP A 370 -26.70 15.01 -26.94
N LYS A 371 -26.43 15.33 -25.66
CA LYS A 371 -26.75 16.59 -24.99
C LYS A 371 -25.69 17.69 -25.19
N LYS A 372 -24.89 17.59 -26.25
CA LYS A 372 -23.88 18.57 -26.68
C LYS A 372 -22.73 18.82 -25.69
N ALA A 373 -22.39 17.84 -24.85
CA ALA A 373 -21.18 17.91 -24.03
C ALA A 373 -19.93 18.10 -24.89
N ASN A 374 -18.97 18.91 -24.43
CA ASN A 374 -17.73 19.13 -25.15
C ASN A 374 -16.80 17.89 -25.05
N PRO A 375 -16.58 17.14 -26.15
CA PRO A 375 -15.72 15.96 -26.15
C PRO A 375 -14.22 16.28 -26.01
N ASN A 376 -13.86 17.57 -26.10
CA ASN A 376 -12.50 18.10 -25.98
C ASN A 376 -12.31 18.92 -24.71
N ALA A 377 -13.25 18.87 -23.75
CA ALA A 377 -13.08 19.48 -22.44
C ALA A 377 -11.77 18.99 -21.80
N LYS A 378 -11.03 19.87 -21.14
CA LYS A 378 -9.73 19.58 -20.54
C LYS A 378 -9.84 19.52 -19.03
N ALA A 379 -9.31 18.45 -18.44
CA ALA A 379 -9.30 18.23 -17.00
C ALA A 379 -7.90 17.99 -16.44
N LEU A 380 -7.80 18.00 -15.11
CA LEU A 380 -6.64 17.61 -14.33
C LEU A 380 -6.73 16.12 -14.00
N VAL A 381 -5.70 15.34 -14.34
CA VAL A 381 -5.70 13.89 -14.10
C VAL A 381 -4.33 13.42 -13.63
N SER A 382 -4.31 12.68 -12.52
CA SER A 382 -3.09 11.99 -12.07
C SER A 382 -2.85 10.69 -12.85
N ILE A 383 -1.63 10.50 -13.36
CA ILE A 383 -1.18 9.28 -14.02
C ILE A 383 -0.12 8.56 -13.18
N SER A 384 -0.54 7.65 -12.31
CA SER A 384 0.37 6.78 -11.52
C SER A 384 1.23 7.52 -10.47
N HIS A 385 1.76 6.77 -9.49
CA HIS A 385 2.49 7.25 -8.32
C HIS A 385 3.89 7.83 -8.61
N THR A 386 4.28 7.99 -9.87
CA THR A 386 5.61 8.47 -10.26
C THR A 386 5.52 9.63 -11.26
N VAL A 387 5.35 10.82 -10.67
CA VAL A 387 5.74 12.16 -11.16
C VAL A 387 4.80 12.88 -12.15
N VAL A 388 4.46 14.11 -11.72
CA VAL A 388 3.67 15.21 -12.32
C VAL A 388 2.16 14.99 -12.43
N SER A 389 1.40 15.82 -11.70
CA SER A 389 0.00 16.12 -11.98
C SER A 389 -0.11 16.56 -13.44
N LEU A 390 -0.65 15.72 -14.32
CA LEU A 390 -0.79 16.09 -15.72
C LEU A 390 -2.10 16.83 -15.94
N HIS A 391 -1.99 18.01 -16.52
CA HIS A 391 -3.08 18.90 -16.84
C HIS A 391 -3.43 18.74 -18.33
N GLY A 392 -4.69 18.97 -18.69
CA GLY A 392 -5.13 18.98 -20.08
C GLY A 392 -5.60 17.64 -20.66
N PHE A 393 -5.97 16.68 -19.81
CA PHE A 393 -6.55 15.42 -20.26
C PHE A 393 -7.96 15.64 -20.80
N THR A 394 -8.21 15.19 -22.02
CA THR A 394 -9.58 15.13 -22.58
C THR A 394 -10.25 13.80 -22.24
N PRO A 395 -11.58 13.67 -22.38
CA PRO A 395 -12.26 12.38 -22.24
C PRO A 395 -11.64 11.28 -23.12
N LEU A 396 -11.16 11.63 -24.32
CA LEU A 396 -10.50 10.70 -25.23
C LEU A 396 -9.17 10.16 -24.65
N HIS A 397 -8.36 11.02 -24.03
CA HIS A 397 -7.14 10.58 -23.33
C HIS A 397 -7.46 9.60 -22.21
N ILE A 398 -8.49 9.88 -21.42
CA ILE A 398 -8.92 9.02 -20.31
C ILE A 398 -9.43 7.68 -20.83
N ALA A 399 -10.28 7.68 -21.87
CA ALA A 399 -10.78 6.46 -22.50
C ALA A 399 -9.63 5.59 -23.02
N CYS A 400 -8.63 6.20 -23.67
CA CYS A 400 -7.44 5.51 -24.15
C CYS A 400 -6.62 4.94 -22.99
N LYS A 401 -6.35 5.74 -21.94
CA LYS A 401 -5.63 5.29 -20.74
C LYS A 401 -6.28 4.08 -20.07
N LYS A 402 -7.61 4.04 -20.04
CA LYS A 402 -8.40 3.02 -19.35
C LYS A 402 -8.86 1.87 -20.25
N ASN A 403 -8.35 1.81 -21.49
CA ASN A 403 -8.69 0.79 -22.48
C ASN A 403 -10.22 0.68 -22.73
N ARG A 404 -10.87 1.80 -23.02
CA ARG A 404 -12.32 1.89 -23.25
C ARG A 404 -12.63 2.09 -24.74
N ILE A 405 -12.42 1.07 -25.56
CA ILE A 405 -12.57 1.14 -27.03
C ILE A 405 -13.92 1.74 -27.45
N LYS A 406 -15.04 1.20 -26.95
CA LYS A 406 -16.38 1.67 -27.34
C LYS A 406 -16.61 3.14 -27.02
N VAL A 407 -16.07 3.64 -25.90
CA VAL A 407 -16.20 5.05 -25.53
C VAL A 407 -15.21 5.91 -26.34
N MET A 408 -14.01 5.41 -26.61
CA MET A 408 -13.05 6.08 -27.49
C MET A 408 -13.65 6.32 -28.88
N GLU A 409 -14.21 5.28 -29.51
CA GLU A 409 -14.86 5.37 -30.83
C GLU A 409 -16.05 6.33 -30.81
N LEU A 410 -16.88 6.27 -29.76
CA LEU A 410 -17.99 7.19 -29.56
C LEU A 410 -17.50 8.65 -29.50
N LEU A 411 -16.45 8.92 -28.75
CA LEU A 411 -15.87 10.25 -28.60
C LEU A 411 -15.32 10.77 -29.94
N LEU A 412 -14.59 9.94 -30.68
CA LEU A 412 -14.10 10.29 -32.02
C LEU A 412 -15.25 10.63 -32.97
N LYS A 413 -16.32 9.82 -32.96
CA LYS A 413 -17.54 10.07 -33.75
C LYS A 413 -18.19 11.42 -33.44
N HIS A 414 -18.08 11.90 -32.20
CA HIS A 414 -18.67 13.16 -31.75
C HIS A 414 -17.68 14.33 -31.76
N GLY A 415 -16.55 14.22 -32.48
CA GLY A 415 -15.64 15.34 -32.69
C GLY A 415 -14.54 15.49 -31.63
N ALA A 416 -14.23 14.44 -30.86
CA ALA A 416 -13.01 14.42 -30.07
C ALA A 416 -11.77 14.50 -31.00
N SER A 417 -10.87 15.43 -30.72
CA SER A 417 -9.66 15.62 -31.51
C SER A 417 -8.68 14.47 -31.23
N ILE A 418 -8.42 13.69 -32.27
CA ILE A 418 -7.52 12.52 -32.21
C ILE A 418 -6.07 12.89 -31.94
N GLN A 419 -5.69 14.15 -32.21
CA GLN A 419 -4.37 14.73 -31.93
C GLN A 419 -4.43 15.78 -30.82
N ALA A 420 -5.47 15.78 -29.99
CA ALA A 420 -5.51 16.62 -28.80
C ALA A 420 -4.25 16.37 -27.96
N VAL A 421 -3.68 17.41 -27.39
CA VAL A 421 -2.49 17.30 -26.53
C VAL A 421 -2.78 17.73 -25.09
N THR A 422 -2.20 16.99 -24.14
CA THR A 422 -2.06 17.44 -22.75
C THR A 422 -1.05 18.60 -22.65
N GLU A 423 -0.89 19.20 -21.48
CA GLU A 423 0.14 20.24 -21.28
C GLU A 423 1.57 19.72 -21.51
N SER A 424 1.81 18.42 -21.26
CA SER A 424 3.08 17.75 -21.57
C SER A 424 3.20 17.33 -23.04
N GLY A 425 2.25 17.70 -23.90
CA GLY A 425 2.26 17.38 -25.32
C GLY A 425 1.87 15.92 -25.64
N LEU A 426 1.30 15.18 -24.68
CA LEU A 426 0.89 13.79 -24.92
C LEU A 426 -0.40 13.78 -25.72
N THR A 427 -0.44 12.98 -26.79
CA THR A 427 -1.65 12.68 -27.56
C THR A 427 -2.33 11.40 -27.04
N PRO A 428 -3.56 11.07 -27.46
CA PRO A 428 -4.19 9.81 -27.10
C PRO A 428 -3.35 8.58 -27.45
N ILE A 429 -2.67 8.58 -28.61
CA ILE A 429 -1.82 7.45 -29.03
C ILE A 429 -0.55 7.33 -28.17
N HIS A 430 0.03 8.45 -27.73
CA HIS A 430 1.13 8.45 -26.74
C HIS A 430 0.72 7.75 -25.44
N VAL A 431 -0.45 8.11 -24.91
CA VAL A 431 -0.99 7.53 -23.67
C VAL A 431 -1.29 6.04 -23.84
N ALA A 432 -1.96 5.65 -24.94
CA ALA A 432 -2.25 4.26 -25.23
C ALA A 432 -0.98 3.42 -25.41
N ALA A 433 0.02 3.95 -26.13
CA ALA A 433 1.27 3.28 -26.39
C ALA A 433 2.11 3.06 -25.12
N PHE A 434 2.15 4.04 -24.21
CA PHE A 434 2.80 3.89 -22.92
C PHE A 434 2.11 2.84 -22.03
N MET A 435 0.77 2.83 -22.05
CA MET A 435 -0.03 1.91 -21.22
C MET A 435 -0.05 0.48 -21.76
N GLY A 436 0.39 0.24 -22.99
CA GLY A 436 0.42 -1.08 -23.61
C GLY A 436 -0.92 -1.51 -24.22
N HIS A 437 -1.84 -0.57 -24.50
CA HIS A 437 -3.16 -0.89 -25.06
C HIS A 437 -3.07 -0.98 -26.58
N ASP A 438 -2.57 -2.10 -27.08
CA ASP A 438 -2.39 -2.45 -28.50
C ASP A 438 -3.68 -2.26 -29.33
N ASN A 439 -4.81 -2.70 -28.78
CA ASN A 439 -6.13 -2.56 -29.37
C ASN A 439 -6.54 -1.08 -29.57
N ILE A 440 -6.28 -0.22 -28.59
CA ILE A 440 -6.54 1.22 -28.66
C ILE A 440 -5.56 1.88 -29.64
N VAL A 441 -4.27 1.53 -29.59
CA VAL A 441 -3.26 2.05 -30.53
C VAL A 441 -3.65 1.71 -31.98
N THR A 442 -4.13 0.49 -32.20
CA THR A 442 -4.64 0.03 -33.50
C THR A 442 -5.80 0.88 -33.98
N GLN A 443 -6.84 1.04 -33.16
CA GLN A 443 -8.01 1.83 -33.51
C GLN A 443 -7.69 3.31 -33.73
N LEU A 444 -6.85 3.92 -32.89
CA LEU A 444 -6.39 5.30 -33.09
C LEU A 444 -5.66 5.45 -34.42
N THR A 445 -4.79 4.51 -34.78
CA THR A 445 -4.05 4.54 -36.05
C THR A 445 -5.00 4.43 -37.25
N ILE A 446 -5.99 3.53 -37.20
CA ILE A 446 -7.05 3.39 -38.22
C ILE A 446 -7.84 4.70 -38.39
N HIS A 447 -8.13 5.40 -37.28
CA HIS A 447 -8.79 6.70 -37.29
C HIS A 447 -7.87 7.88 -37.66
N GLY A 448 -6.62 7.62 -38.08
CA GLY A 448 -5.69 8.65 -38.59
C GLY A 448 -4.76 9.27 -37.54
N ALA A 449 -4.59 8.65 -36.37
CA ALA A 449 -3.59 9.10 -35.41
C ALA A 449 -2.17 8.85 -35.93
N SER A 450 -1.44 9.91 -36.25
CA SER A 450 -0.01 9.84 -36.55
C SER A 450 0.78 9.30 -35.34
N PRO A 451 1.57 8.22 -35.50
CA PRO A 451 2.47 7.72 -34.45
C PRO A 451 3.73 8.59 -34.28
N ASN A 452 3.94 9.54 -35.19
CA ASN A 452 5.14 10.39 -35.28
C ASN A 452 4.97 11.79 -34.69
N THR A 453 3.77 12.14 -34.20
CA THR A 453 3.58 13.35 -33.41
C THR A 453 4.48 13.28 -32.17
N THR A 454 5.08 14.41 -31.78
CA THR A 454 6.01 14.46 -30.64
C THR A 454 5.42 15.21 -29.45
N ASN A 455 5.74 14.77 -28.24
CA ASN A 455 5.46 15.50 -27.01
C ASN A 455 6.47 16.64 -26.75
N VAL A 456 6.37 17.35 -25.61
CA VAL A 456 7.28 18.46 -25.28
C VAL A 456 8.75 18.05 -25.10
N ARG A 457 9.03 16.75 -24.92
CA ARG A 457 10.39 16.18 -24.89
C ARG A 457 10.87 15.70 -26.26
N GLY A 458 10.10 15.92 -27.33
CA GLY A 458 10.40 15.40 -28.66
C GLY A 458 10.14 13.90 -28.80
N GLU A 459 9.55 13.23 -27.81
CA GLU A 459 9.30 11.80 -27.86
C GLU A 459 8.04 11.50 -28.68
N THR A 460 8.12 10.50 -29.54
CA THR A 460 6.98 9.92 -30.30
C THR A 460 6.30 8.79 -29.53
N ALA A 461 5.20 8.25 -30.05
CA ALA A 461 4.53 7.08 -29.48
C ALA A 461 5.49 5.87 -29.38
N LEU A 462 6.40 5.71 -30.35
CA LEU A 462 7.41 4.65 -30.35
C LEU A 462 8.41 4.80 -29.20
N HIS A 463 8.86 6.03 -28.88
CA HIS A 463 9.70 6.28 -27.71
C HIS A 463 8.98 5.92 -26.41
N MET A 464 7.69 6.24 -26.30
CA MET A 464 6.89 5.94 -25.11
C MET A 464 6.65 4.44 -24.92
N ALA A 465 6.35 3.72 -26.01
CA ALA A 465 6.22 2.25 -25.99
C ALA A 465 7.57 1.58 -25.63
N ALA A 466 8.67 2.04 -26.22
CA ALA A 466 10.03 1.56 -25.91
C ALA A 466 10.40 1.80 -24.44
N ARG A 467 10.04 2.97 -23.90
CA ARG A 467 10.26 3.34 -22.49
C ARG A 467 9.49 2.44 -21.53
N ALA A 468 8.21 2.20 -21.83
CA ALA A 468 7.32 1.41 -20.98
C ALA A 468 7.59 -0.10 -21.09
N GLY A 469 8.28 -0.54 -22.14
CA GLY A 469 8.54 -1.96 -22.36
C GLY A 469 7.37 -2.70 -23.01
N GLN A 470 6.72 -2.09 -24.01
CA GLN A 470 5.53 -2.64 -24.68
C GLN A 470 5.89 -3.22 -26.06
N PRO A 471 6.33 -4.48 -26.18
CA PRO A 471 6.83 -5.05 -27.43
C PRO A 471 5.77 -5.15 -28.52
N ASP A 472 4.54 -5.54 -28.21
CA ASP A 472 3.47 -5.67 -29.21
C ASP A 472 3.07 -4.32 -29.81
N VAL A 473 3.01 -3.28 -28.96
CA VAL A 473 2.79 -1.90 -29.40
C VAL A 473 3.94 -1.40 -30.25
N VAL A 474 5.20 -1.65 -29.85
CA VAL A 474 6.39 -1.30 -30.65
C VAL A 474 6.30 -1.94 -32.03
N LYS A 475 6.06 -3.25 -32.09
CA LYS A 475 5.89 -3.99 -33.34
C LYS A 475 4.79 -3.37 -34.20
N TYR A 476 3.60 -3.14 -33.64
CA TYR A 476 2.49 -2.56 -34.38
C TYR A 476 2.82 -1.16 -34.93
N LEU A 477 3.39 -0.28 -34.08
CA LEU A 477 3.71 1.10 -34.47
C LEU A 477 4.71 1.15 -35.63
N ILE A 478 5.75 0.31 -35.61
CA ILE A 478 6.75 0.24 -36.67
C ILE A 478 6.12 -0.19 -38.00
N HIS A 479 5.29 -1.24 -37.99
CA HIS A 479 4.58 -1.71 -39.19
C HIS A 479 3.59 -0.69 -39.75
N ASN A 480 3.16 0.28 -38.93
CA ASN A 480 2.21 1.34 -39.30
C ASN A 480 2.87 2.72 -39.41
N GLY A 481 4.15 2.76 -39.83
CA GLY A 481 4.81 4.00 -40.26
C GLY A 481 5.40 4.85 -39.13
N ALA A 482 5.61 4.30 -37.93
CA ALA A 482 6.42 4.96 -36.91
C ALA A 482 7.90 5.03 -37.34
N ARG A 483 8.51 6.20 -37.21
CA ARG A 483 9.91 6.43 -37.54
C ARG A 483 10.81 5.80 -36.47
N VAL A 484 11.46 4.70 -36.83
CA VAL A 484 12.39 3.95 -35.96
C VAL A 484 13.53 4.83 -35.45
N GLU A 485 14.04 5.71 -36.30
CA GLU A 485 15.14 6.65 -36.00
C GLU A 485 14.66 8.05 -35.56
N ALA A 486 13.42 8.19 -35.09
CA ALA A 486 12.95 9.47 -34.55
C ALA A 486 13.84 9.92 -33.38
N LYS A 487 14.15 11.21 -33.32
CA LYS A 487 15.01 11.79 -32.28
C LYS A 487 14.19 12.61 -31.30
N ALA A 488 14.23 12.24 -30.04
CA ALA A 488 13.74 13.05 -28.92
C ALA A 488 14.81 14.07 -28.48
N LYS A 489 14.54 14.76 -27.37
CA LYS A 489 15.52 15.62 -26.71
C LYS A 489 16.84 14.87 -26.47
N ASP A 490 17.95 15.59 -26.62
CA ASP A 490 19.32 15.07 -26.61
C ASP A 490 19.64 14.09 -27.75
N ASP A 491 18.91 14.14 -28.87
CA ASP A 491 19.06 13.24 -30.01
C ASP A 491 18.92 11.74 -29.65
N GLN A 492 18.13 11.44 -28.62
CA GLN A 492 17.89 10.05 -28.21
C GLN A 492 16.84 9.41 -29.12
N THR A 493 17.19 8.28 -29.73
CA THR A 493 16.26 7.42 -30.46
C THR A 493 15.54 6.44 -29.51
N PRO A 494 14.47 5.76 -29.95
CA PRO A 494 13.85 4.69 -29.17
C PRO A 494 14.85 3.61 -28.73
N LEU A 495 15.84 3.30 -29.58
CA LEU A 495 16.91 2.33 -29.28
C LEU A 495 17.80 2.79 -28.12
N HIS A 496 18.09 4.10 -28.00
CA HIS A 496 18.82 4.63 -26.84
C HIS A 496 18.03 4.42 -25.54
N ILE A 497 16.72 4.67 -25.58
CA ILE A 497 15.86 4.56 -24.41
C ILE A 497 15.72 3.09 -23.97
N SER A 498 15.42 2.18 -24.91
CA SER A 498 15.28 0.75 -24.62
C SER A 498 16.60 0.14 -24.12
N SER A 499 17.74 0.54 -24.70
CA SER A 499 19.06 0.08 -24.25
C SER A 499 19.44 0.59 -22.86
N ARG A 500 19.06 1.82 -22.48
CA ARG A 500 19.27 2.31 -21.11
C ARG A 500 18.38 1.59 -20.11
N LEU A 501 17.12 1.34 -20.47
CA LEU A 501 16.10 0.81 -19.56
C LEU A 501 16.04 -0.72 -19.48
N GLY A 502 16.95 -1.43 -20.16
CA GLY A 502 17.03 -2.88 -20.05
C GLY A 502 15.88 -3.60 -20.77
N LYS A 503 15.55 -3.21 -22.01
CA LYS A 503 14.43 -3.81 -22.79
C LYS A 503 14.94 -4.62 -24.00
N PRO A 504 15.42 -5.87 -23.81
CA PRO A 504 16.09 -6.65 -24.86
C PRO A 504 15.20 -6.95 -26.07
N ASP A 505 13.94 -7.35 -25.86
CA ASP A 505 13.03 -7.66 -26.97
C ASP A 505 12.77 -6.44 -27.87
N ILE A 506 12.66 -5.26 -27.26
CA ILE A 506 12.44 -4.01 -27.99
C ILE A 506 13.72 -3.58 -28.71
N VAL A 507 14.89 -3.74 -28.08
CA VAL A 507 16.18 -3.51 -28.73
C VAL A 507 16.29 -4.37 -29.99
N LEU A 508 16.03 -5.67 -29.88
CA LEU A 508 16.08 -6.59 -31.01
C LEU A 508 15.09 -6.20 -32.11
N GLN A 509 13.84 -5.91 -31.76
CA GLN A 509 12.83 -5.48 -32.73
C GLN A 509 13.22 -4.19 -33.45
N LEU A 510 13.73 -3.19 -32.74
CA LEU A 510 14.17 -1.93 -33.35
C LEU A 510 15.32 -2.17 -34.34
N LEU A 511 16.32 -2.96 -33.96
CA LEU A 511 17.46 -3.30 -34.82
C LEU A 511 17.03 -4.06 -36.08
N GLN A 512 16.15 -5.07 -35.93
CA GLN A 512 15.57 -5.82 -37.04
C GLN A 512 14.76 -4.94 -38.01
N ASN A 513 14.25 -3.81 -37.54
CA ASN A 513 13.51 -2.83 -38.34
C ASN A 513 14.36 -1.61 -38.74
N GLY A 514 15.69 -1.78 -38.80
CA GLY A 514 16.60 -0.80 -39.38
C GLY A 514 17.04 0.31 -38.42
N ALA A 515 16.89 0.14 -37.10
CA ALA A 515 17.50 1.07 -36.15
C ALA A 515 19.04 1.01 -36.25
N CYS A 516 19.69 2.17 -36.25
CA CYS A 516 21.15 2.22 -36.34
C CYS A 516 21.77 1.89 -34.96
N PRO A 517 22.52 0.78 -34.81
CA PRO A 517 23.13 0.41 -33.53
C PRO A 517 24.15 1.44 -33.02
N ASP A 518 24.70 2.24 -33.95
CA ASP A 518 25.73 3.25 -33.71
C ASP A 518 25.21 4.69 -33.71
N ALA A 519 23.89 4.88 -33.71
CA ALA A 519 23.28 6.20 -33.55
C ALA A 519 23.84 6.88 -32.29
N THR A 520 24.23 8.15 -32.38
CA THR A 520 24.78 8.90 -31.25
C THR A 520 23.82 9.99 -30.78
N ASN A 521 23.74 10.14 -29.46
CA ASN A 521 23.03 11.25 -28.82
C ASN A 521 23.90 12.53 -28.78
N THR A 522 23.39 13.64 -28.26
CA THR A 522 24.13 14.92 -28.21
C THR A 522 25.44 14.87 -27.43
N SER A 523 25.63 13.89 -26.54
CA SER A 523 26.88 13.67 -25.79
C SER A 523 27.83 12.65 -26.45
N GLY A 524 27.44 12.10 -27.60
CA GLY A 524 28.18 11.06 -28.32
C GLY A 524 28.00 9.65 -27.75
N TYR A 525 27.01 9.42 -26.88
CA TYR A 525 26.71 8.06 -26.42
C TYR A 525 25.92 7.32 -27.49
N THR A 526 26.35 6.10 -27.81
CA THR A 526 25.57 5.12 -28.58
C THR A 526 24.69 4.27 -27.65
N PRO A 527 23.72 3.51 -28.17
CA PRO A 527 23.01 2.48 -27.42
C PRO A 527 23.94 1.54 -26.63
N LEU A 528 25.07 1.13 -27.21
CA LEU A 528 26.06 0.26 -26.55
C LEU A 528 26.73 0.96 -25.35
N HIS A 529 27.02 2.26 -25.44
CA HIS A 529 27.51 3.01 -24.28
C HIS A 529 26.48 3.06 -23.14
N LEU A 530 25.19 3.17 -23.46
CA LEU A 530 24.13 3.19 -22.46
C LEU A 530 23.94 1.81 -21.81
N ALA A 531 23.97 0.73 -22.60
CA ALA A 531 23.98 -0.64 -22.09
C ALA A 531 25.19 -0.90 -21.17
N ALA A 532 26.39 -0.45 -21.58
CA ALA A 532 27.62 -0.54 -20.80
C ALA A 532 27.59 0.26 -19.50
N ARG A 533 26.92 1.43 -19.50
CA ARG A 533 26.76 2.25 -18.29
C ARG A 533 25.85 1.58 -17.26
N GLU A 534 24.73 1.04 -17.70
CA GLU A 534 23.71 0.47 -16.82
C GLU A 534 24.03 -0.98 -16.43
N GLY A 535 24.82 -1.69 -17.24
CA GLY A 535 25.26 -3.06 -17.00
C GLY A 535 24.42 -4.13 -17.71
N HIS A 536 23.69 -3.77 -18.76
CA HIS A 536 22.81 -4.69 -19.49
C HIS A 536 23.63 -5.54 -20.48
N ARG A 537 24.20 -6.65 -19.99
CA ARG A 537 25.06 -7.55 -20.77
C ARG A 537 24.35 -8.18 -21.97
N ASP A 538 23.12 -8.61 -21.78
CA ASP A 538 22.25 -9.18 -22.83
C ASP A 538 22.05 -8.19 -23.99
N ILE A 539 21.70 -6.94 -23.68
CA ILE A 539 21.53 -5.87 -24.66
C ILE A 539 22.86 -5.52 -25.33
N ALA A 540 23.94 -5.46 -24.56
CA ALA A 540 25.27 -5.24 -25.13
C ALA A 540 25.64 -6.36 -26.12
N SER A 541 25.30 -7.62 -25.82
CA SER A 541 25.52 -8.75 -26.74
C SER A 541 24.71 -8.58 -28.01
N VAL A 542 23.39 -8.34 -27.88
CA VAL A 542 22.51 -8.16 -29.04
C VAL A 542 22.98 -7.00 -29.93
N LEU A 543 23.41 -5.88 -29.33
CA LEU A 543 23.93 -4.75 -30.09
C LEU A 543 25.20 -5.11 -30.87
N LEU A 544 26.15 -5.80 -30.24
CA LEU A 544 27.38 -6.25 -30.89
C LEU A 544 27.09 -7.28 -32.00
N ASP A 545 26.18 -8.22 -31.75
CA ASP A 545 25.75 -9.22 -32.74
C ASP A 545 25.02 -8.58 -33.94
N GLN A 546 24.39 -7.42 -33.73
CA GLN A 546 23.76 -6.60 -34.79
C GLN A 546 24.70 -5.52 -35.36
N GLY A 547 26.01 -5.63 -35.13
CA GLY A 547 27.02 -4.79 -35.78
C GLY A 547 27.31 -3.44 -35.11
N ALA A 548 26.96 -3.26 -33.83
CA ALA A 548 27.38 -2.08 -33.09
C ALA A 548 28.92 -2.01 -32.97
N SER A 549 29.51 -0.87 -33.28
CA SER A 549 30.95 -0.66 -33.12
C SER A 549 31.30 -0.43 -31.64
N PRO A 550 32.21 -1.23 -31.06
CA PRO A 550 32.68 -1.02 -29.69
C PRO A 550 33.76 0.07 -29.56
N ASP A 551 34.17 0.70 -30.66
CA ASP A 551 35.28 1.66 -30.70
C ASP A 551 34.81 3.12 -30.79
N ILE A 552 33.51 3.35 -31.02
CA ILE A 552 32.95 4.71 -31.08
C ILE A 552 33.20 5.39 -29.73
N THR A 553 33.63 6.65 -29.78
CA THR A 553 33.90 7.43 -28.57
C THR A 553 32.87 8.54 -28.35
N THR A 554 32.48 8.72 -27.10
CA THR A 554 31.70 9.89 -26.67
C THR A 554 32.43 11.21 -26.92
N LYS A 555 31.77 12.35 -26.73
CA LYS A 555 32.43 13.67 -26.82
C LYS A 555 33.64 13.81 -25.90
N LYS A 556 33.65 13.11 -24.75
CA LYS A 556 34.78 13.06 -23.79
C LYS A 556 35.88 12.06 -24.20
N GLY A 557 35.67 11.29 -25.26
CA GLY A 557 36.64 10.31 -25.76
C GLY A 557 36.52 8.93 -25.12
N PHE A 558 35.44 8.61 -24.42
CA PHE A 558 35.25 7.29 -23.82
C PHE A 558 34.53 6.35 -24.78
N THR A 559 35.09 5.16 -25.00
CA THR A 559 34.42 4.01 -25.64
C THR A 559 33.43 3.34 -24.67
N PRO A 560 32.57 2.41 -25.10
CA PRO A 560 31.75 1.59 -24.21
C PRO A 560 32.57 0.87 -23.14
N LEU A 561 33.79 0.39 -23.46
CA LEU A 561 34.68 -0.27 -22.49
C LEU A 561 35.13 0.69 -21.37
N HIS A 562 35.46 1.95 -21.71
CA HIS A 562 35.74 2.98 -20.69
C HIS A 562 34.54 3.25 -19.79
N VAL A 563 33.33 3.29 -20.38
CA VAL A 563 32.10 3.51 -19.63
C VAL A 563 31.81 2.34 -18.70
N ALA A 564 31.91 1.10 -19.18
CA ALA A 564 31.76 -0.10 -18.36
C ALA A 564 32.80 -0.12 -17.21
N ALA A 565 34.06 0.24 -17.51
CA ALA A 565 35.12 0.33 -16.53
C ALA A 565 34.94 1.44 -15.50
N LYS A 566 34.31 2.57 -15.88
CA LYS A 566 33.94 3.65 -14.95
C LYS A 566 32.86 3.21 -13.96
N TYR A 567 31.85 2.47 -14.44
CA TYR A 567 30.69 2.08 -13.64
C TYR A 567 30.79 0.67 -13.03
N GLY A 568 31.96 0.03 -13.11
CA GLY A 568 32.21 -1.26 -12.49
C GLY A 568 31.43 -2.44 -13.09
N LYS A 569 31.04 -2.36 -14.38
CA LYS A 569 30.17 -3.36 -15.02
C LYS A 569 30.96 -4.55 -15.57
N ILE A 570 31.45 -5.40 -14.66
CA ILE A 570 32.35 -6.54 -14.94
C ILE A 570 31.82 -7.43 -16.08
N GLU A 571 30.53 -7.79 -16.04
CA GLU A 571 29.93 -8.65 -17.06
C GLU A 571 29.98 -8.06 -18.47
N VAL A 572 29.77 -6.74 -18.60
CA VAL A 572 29.85 -6.04 -19.88
C VAL A 572 31.31 -5.85 -20.31
N VAL A 573 32.22 -5.58 -19.36
CA VAL A 573 33.67 -5.54 -19.64
C VAL A 573 34.14 -6.87 -20.22
N ASN A 574 33.78 -7.99 -19.57
CA ASN A 574 34.15 -9.33 -20.05
C ASN A 574 33.60 -9.60 -21.45
N LEU A 575 32.32 -9.28 -21.69
CA LEU A 575 31.70 -9.43 -23.00
C LEU A 575 32.41 -8.60 -24.10
N LEU A 576 32.72 -7.33 -23.82
CA LEU A 576 33.41 -6.47 -24.78
C LEU A 576 34.79 -7.04 -25.14
N LEU A 577 35.58 -7.43 -24.13
CA LEU A 577 36.91 -8.01 -24.33
C LEU A 577 36.86 -9.34 -25.12
N GLN A 578 35.86 -10.19 -24.85
CA GLN A 578 35.63 -11.42 -25.64
C GLN A 578 35.31 -11.16 -27.11
N ARG A 579 34.77 -9.98 -27.46
CA ARG A 579 34.48 -9.57 -28.84
C ARG A 579 35.64 -8.80 -29.48
N HIS A 580 36.87 -9.08 -29.05
CA HIS A 580 38.13 -8.53 -29.58
C HIS A 580 38.26 -7.00 -29.48
N THR A 581 37.62 -6.37 -28.49
CA THR A 581 37.88 -4.95 -28.22
C THR A 581 39.27 -4.75 -27.65
N ALA A 582 40.02 -3.76 -28.14
CA ALA A 582 41.34 -3.45 -27.61
C ALA A 582 41.25 -3.04 -26.12
N PRO A 583 41.91 -3.76 -25.19
CA PRO A 583 41.84 -3.46 -23.76
C PRO A 583 42.44 -2.08 -23.41
N ASP A 584 43.37 -1.60 -24.25
CA ASP A 584 44.07 -0.31 -24.12
C ASP A 584 43.57 0.76 -25.09
N ALA A 585 42.33 0.67 -25.57
CA ALA A 585 41.75 1.72 -26.40
C ALA A 585 41.95 3.10 -25.73
N ALA A 586 42.63 4.02 -26.40
CA ALA A 586 42.96 5.31 -25.83
C ALA A 586 41.89 6.35 -26.14
N GLY A 587 41.33 6.98 -25.10
CA GLY A 587 40.42 8.10 -25.28
C GLY A 587 41.09 9.39 -25.74
N LYS A 588 40.32 10.48 -25.86
CA LYS A 588 40.84 11.80 -26.31
C LYS A 588 41.99 12.35 -25.45
N SER A 589 42.02 12.02 -24.17
CA SER A 589 43.10 12.40 -23.23
C SER A 589 44.22 11.36 -23.12
N GLY A 590 44.19 10.28 -23.92
CA GLY A 590 45.11 9.15 -23.81
C GLY A 590 44.82 8.21 -22.64
N LEU A 591 43.74 8.43 -21.89
CA LEU A 591 43.33 7.50 -20.83
C LEU A 591 42.85 6.20 -21.48
N THR A 592 43.29 5.06 -20.92
CA THR A 592 42.78 3.72 -21.25
C THR A 592 41.68 3.31 -20.25
N PRO A 593 40.90 2.25 -20.52
CA PRO A 593 39.94 1.70 -19.55
C PRO A 593 40.57 1.38 -18.19
N LEU A 594 41.83 0.93 -18.15
CA LEU A 594 42.54 0.66 -16.89
C LEU A 594 42.82 1.92 -16.07
N HIS A 595 43.15 3.05 -16.72
CA HIS A 595 43.24 4.34 -16.02
C HIS A 595 41.91 4.74 -15.40
N VAL A 596 40.81 4.48 -16.11
CA VAL A 596 39.46 4.79 -15.64
C VAL A 596 39.07 3.86 -14.47
N ALA A 597 39.33 2.56 -14.58
CA ALA A 597 39.10 1.60 -13.51
C ALA A 597 39.87 1.98 -12.23
N ALA A 598 41.15 2.36 -12.37
CA ALA A 598 41.93 2.93 -11.27
C ALA A 598 41.25 4.19 -10.73
N HIS A 599 40.97 5.20 -11.55
CA HIS A 599 40.38 6.46 -11.06
C HIS A 599 39.08 6.30 -10.26
N TYR A 600 38.23 5.32 -10.60
CA TYR A 600 36.95 5.08 -9.93
C TYR A 600 36.97 3.91 -8.92
N ASP A 601 38.16 3.36 -8.63
CA ASP A 601 38.37 2.27 -7.67
C ASP A 601 37.63 0.96 -8.00
N ASN A 602 37.52 0.64 -9.30
CA ASN A 602 36.88 -0.59 -9.75
C ASN A 602 37.87 -1.74 -9.79
N GLN A 603 38.28 -2.23 -8.62
CA GLN A 603 39.33 -3.24 -8.41
C GLN A 603 39.16 -4.50 -9.28
N LYS A 604 37.97 -5.11 -9.24
CA LYS A 604 37.67 -6.32 -10.04
C LYS A 604 37.74 -6.08 -11.54
N VAL A 605 37.38 -4.88 -12.00
CA VAL A 605 37.50 -4.51 -13.42
C VAL A 605 38.95 -4.26 -13.79
N ALA A 606 39.73 -3.61 -12.92
CA ALA A 606 41.16 -3.40 -13.16
C ALA A 606 41.89 -4.75 -13.29
N LEU A 607 41.63 -5.71 -12.39
CA LEU A 607 42.16 -7.07 -12.48
C LEU A 607 41.74 -7.75 -13.79
N LEU A 608 40.45 -7.75 -14.13
CA LEU A 608 39.96 -8.35 -15.37
C LEU A 608 40.60 -7.72 -16.63
N LEU A 609 40.80 -6.40 -16.64
CA LEU A 609 41.46 -5.74 -17.77
C LEU A 609 42.91 -6.20 -17.91
N LEU A 610 43.63 -6.33 -16.80
CA LEU A 610 45.01 -6.83 -16.77
C LEU A 610 45.09 -8.30 -17.22
N ASP A 611 44.18 -9.15 -16.74
CA ASP A 611 44.06 -10.57 -17.17
C ASP A 611 43.83 -10.71 -18.68
N GLN A 612 43.12 -9.74 -19.28
CA GLN A 612 42.83 -9.70 -20.70
C GLN A 612 43.86 -8.88 -21.50
N GLY A 613 45.03 -8.62 -20.92
CA GLY A 613 46.18 -8.03 -21.62
C GLY A 613 46.22 -6.51 -21.68
N ALA A 614 45.48 -5.79 -20.83
CA ALA A 614 45.69 -4.34 -20.68
C ALA A 614 47.08 -4.05 -20.12
N SER A 615 47.77 -3.06 -20.68
CA SER A 615 49.11 -2.69 -20.25
C SER A 615 49.07 -1.87 -18.95
N PRO A 616 49.75 -2.30 -17.87
CA PRO A 616 49.93 -1.47 -16.68
C PRO A 616 50.85 -0.26 -16.93
N HIS A 617 51.54 -0.21 -18.07
CA HIS A 617 52.48 0.83 -18.45
C HIS A 617 51.90 1.91 -19.36
N ALA A 618 50.65 1.74 -19.83
CA ALA A 618 50.02 2.71 -20.73
C ALA A 618 50.06 4.11 -20.10
N ALA A 619 50.49 5.11 -20.88
CA ALA A 619 50.63 6.48 -20.39
C ALA A 619 49.62 7.41 -21.09
N ALA A 620 48.83 8.13 -20.30
CA ALA A 620 47.94 9.17 -20.80
C ALA A 620 48.72 10.36 -21.39
N LYS A 621 48.02 11.33 -22.02
CA LYS A 621 48.68 12.49 -22.65
C LYS A 621 49.50 13.35 -21.68
N ASN A 622 49.22 13.33 -20.39
CA ASN A 622 50.04 14.01 -19.36
C ASN A 622 51.20 13.15 -18.83
N GLY A 623 51.32 11.90 -19.29
CA GLY A 623 52.29 10.91 -18.84
C GLY A 623 51.87 10.13 -17.59
N TYR A 624 50.63 10.29 -17.10
CA TYR A 624 50.15 9.45 -16.00
C TYR A 624 49.95 8.02 -16.49
N THR A 625 50.44 7.06 -15.73
CA THR A 625 50.09 5.63 -15.83
C THR A 625 48.95 5.30 -14.85
N PRO A 626 48.29 4.13 -14.95
CA PRO A 626 47.31 3.71 -13.95
C PRO A 626 47.88 3.70 -12.52
N LEU A 627 49.16 3.36 -12.35
CA LEU A 627 49.83 3.36 -11.05
C LEU A 627 49.97 4.77 -10.45
N HIS A 628 50.17 5.81 -11.26
CA HIS A 628 50.15 7.19 -10.77
C HIS A 628 48.77 7.57 -10.19
N ILE A 629 47.70 7.11 -10.82
CA ILE A 629 46.33 7.38 -10.36
C ILE A 629 46.06 6.64 -9.05
N ALA A 630 46.38 5.34 -9.00
CA ALA A 630 46.19 4.52 -7.80
C ALA A 630 47.01 5.06 -6.62
N ALA A 631 48.26 5.46 -6.88
CA ALA A 631 49.15 6.01 -5.86
C ALA A 631 48.65 7.35 -5.30
N LYS A 632 48.15 8.24 -6.17
CA LYS A 632 47.56 9.52 -5.75
C LYS A 632 46.27 9.33 -4.94
N LYS A 633 45.41 8.41 -5.36
CA LYS A 633 44.07 8.22 -4.78
C LYS A 633 44.01 7.25 -3.59
N ASN A 634 45.16 6.76 -3.13
CA ASN A 634 45.28 5.81 -2.03
C ASN A 634 44.56 4.46 -2.27
N GLN A 635 44.76 3.87 -3.45
CA GLN A 635 44.10 2.62 -3.84
C GLN A 635 45.05 1.43 -3.70
N MET A 636 45.09 0.85 -2.50
CA MET A 636 46.08 -0.17 -2.13
C MET A 636 45.95 -1.44 -2.98
N GLU A 637 44.73 -1.95 -3.15
CA GLU A 637 44.48 -3.17 -3.90
C GLU A 637 44.83 -2.99 -5.38
N ILE A 638 44.39 -1.89 -5.99
CA ILE A 638 44.70 -1.60 -7.40
C ILE A 638 46.19 -1.37 -7.60
N ALA A 639 46.86 -0.63 -6.70
CA ALA A 639 48.30 -0.42 -6.77
C ALA A 639 49.05 -1.76 -6.65
N THR A 640 48.65 -2.63 -5.72
CA THR A 640 49.23 -3.96 -5.53
C THR A 640 49.09 -4.80 -6.78
N THR A 641 47.87 -4.90 -7.32
CA THR A 641 47.61 -5.65 -8.56
C THR A 641 48.39 -5.08 -9.75
N LEU A 642 48.46 -3.77 -9.91
CA LEU A 642 49.26 -3.16 -10.99
C LEU A 642 50.74 -3.54 -10.88
N LEU A 643 51.31 -3.53 -9.68
CA LEU A 643 52.71 -3.91 -9.43
C LEU A 643 52.94 -5.40 -9.64
N GLU A 644 51.98 -6.26 -9.29
CA GLU A 644 52.03 -7.70 -9.58
C GLU A 644 52.03 -7.99 -11.09
N TYR A 645 51.35 -7.16 -11.88
CA TYR A 645 51.38 -7.23 -13.35
C TYR A 645 52.55 -6.44 -13.96
N GLY A 646 53.51 -6.00 -13.13
CA GLY A 646 54.77 -5.42 -13.59
C GLY A 646 54.77 -3.92 -13.80
N ALA A 647 53.79 -3.16 -13.29
CA ALA A 647 53.80 -1.69 -13.39
C ALA A 647 55.13 -1.08 -12.89
N ASP A 648 55.72 -0.21 -13.69
CA ASP A 648 56.98 0.46 -13.35
C ASP A 648 56.77 1.51 -12.24
N THR A 649 57.38 1.27 -11.08
CA THR A 649 57.37 2.16 -9.91
C THR A 649 58.07 3.49 -10.14
N ASN A 650 58.98 3.54 -11.13
CA ASN A 650 59.78 4.70 -11.48
C ASN A 650 59.28 5.41 -12.76
N ALA A 651 58.15 4.96 -13.32
CA ALA A 651 57.54 5.61 -14.48
C ALA A 651 57.34 7.10 -14.21
N MET A 652 57.74 7.95 -15.15
CA MET A 652 57.66 9.40 -14.99
C MET A 652 56.60 10.03 -15.89
N THR A 653 55.81 10.95 -15.33
CA THR A 653 54.97 11.85 -16.11
C THR A 653 55.80 12.83 -16.95
N ARG A 654 55.15 13.65 -17.78
CA ARG A 654 55.81 14.73 -18.53
C ARG A 654 56.51 15.77 -17.64
N GLN A 655 56.21 15.82 -16.35
CA GLN A 655 56.87 16.71 -15.38
C GLN A 655 57.95 16.01 -14.53
N GLY A 656 58.28 14.75 -14.82
CA GLY A 656 59.22 13.96 -14.02
C GLY A 656 58.65 13.47 -12.69
N ILE A 657 57.32 13.55 -12.50
CA ILE A 657 56.65 13.06 -11.29
C ILE A 657 56.50 11.54 -11.41
N THR A 658 56.88 10.79 -10.36
CA THR A 658 56.67 9.32 -10.25
C THR A 658 55.44 9.00 -9.38
N PRO A 659 54.95 7.74 -9.34
CA PRO A 659 53.91 7.34 -8.39
C PRO A 659 54.28 7.62 -6.93
N LEU A 660 55.55 7.42 -6.56
CA LEU A 660 56.05 7.69 -5.19
C LEU A 660 55.92 9.18 -4.83
N HIS A 661 56.22 10.10 -5.76
CA HIS A 661 56.00 11.54 -5.53
C HIS A 661 54.55 11.85 -5.17
N LEU A 662 53.60 11.29 -5.91
CA LEU A 662 52.17 11.54 -5.69
C LEU A 662 51.69 10.92 -4.38
N ALA A 663 52.08 9.68 -4.07
CA ALA A 663 51.74 9.03 -2.81
C ALA A 663 52.30 9.81 -1.61
N SER A 664 53.54 10.30 -1.74
CA SER A 664 54.18 11.08 -0.69
C SER A 664 53.53 12.45 -0.49
N GLN A 665 53.16 13.12 -1.57
CA GLN A 665 52.47 14.41 -1.53
C GLN A 665 51.09 14.30 -0.87
N GLU A 666 50.32 13.26 -1.21
CA GLU A 666 48.95 13.10 -0.68
C GLU A 666 48.96 12.58 0.77
N GLY A 667 50.04 11.93 1.22
CA GLY A 667 50.18 11.38 2.57
C GLY A 667 49.84 9.90 2.69
N ASN A 668 49.92 9.14 1.59
CA ASN A 668 49.47 7.76 1.50
C ASN A 668 50.55 6.80 2.02
N VAL A 669 50.66 6.65 3.34
CA VAL A 669 51.74 5.89 4.02
C VAL A 669 51.86 4.45 3.54
N ASP A 670 50.74 3.73 3.42
CA ASP A 670 50.74 2.32 3.02
C ASP A 670 51.18 2.14 1.56
N ILE A 671 50.72 3.03 0.67
CA ILE A 671 51.15 3.06 -0.73
C ILE A 671 52.63 3.40 -0.84
N VAL A 672 53.13 4.39 -0.07
CA VAL A 672 54.55 4.73 -0.03
C VAL A 672 55.35 3.48 0.38
N THR A 673 54.95 2.82 1.46
CA THR A 673 55.59 1.60 1.95
C THR A 673 55.57 0.49 0.89
N LEU A 674 54.43 0.28 0.22
CA LEU A 674 54.29 -0.69 -0.87
C LEU A 674 55.23 -0.39 -2.05
N LEU A 675 55.26 0.86 -2.51
CA LEU A 675 56.10 1.27 -3.64
C LEU A 675 57.59 1.08 -3.31
N LEU A 676 58.01 1.44 -2.08
CA LEU A 676 59.38 1.23 -1.61
C LEU A 676 59.73 -0.25 -1.51
N ALA A 677 58.81 -1.09 -1.04
CA ALA A 677 58.98 -2.54 -1.01
C ALA A 677 59.04 -3.19 -2.41
N ARG A 678 58.68 -2.45 -3.47
CA ARG A 678 58.76 -2.86 -4.89
C ARG A 678 59.78 -1.99 -5.66
N ASP A 679 60.88 -1.65 -5.00
CA ASP A 679 62.06 -0.99 -5.58
C ASP A 679 61.79 0.40 -6.23
N ALA A 680 60.82 1.17 -5.71
CA ALA A 680 60.67 2.57 -6.09
C ALA A 680 61.89 3.39 -5.63
N THR A 681 62.48 4.16 -6.55
CA THR A 681 63.67 4.96 -6.25
C THR A 681 63.30 6.18 -5.41
N ILE A 682 63.81 6.20 -4.17
CA ILE A 682 63.45 7.16 -3.12
C ILE A 682 63.90 8.59 -3.43
N SER A 683 65.04 8.73 -4.14
CA SER A 683 65.72 10.00 -4.38
C SER A 683 65.51 10.58 -5.78
N LEU A 684 64.62 10.00 -6.59
CA LEU A 684 64.30 10.56 -7.91
C LEU A 684 63.74 11.97 -7.76
N GLY A 685 64.33 12.94 -8.44
CA GLY A 685 63.83 14.31 -8.51
C GLY A 685 62.97 14.52 -9.75
N ASN A 686 61.87 15.26 -9.61
CA ASN A 686 61.08 15.72 -10.75
C ASN A 686 61.84 16.79 -11.58
N LYS A 687 61.20 17.38 -12.60
CA LYS A 687 61.88 18.39 -13.46
C LYS A 687 62.46 19.59 -12.70
N SER A 688 61.82 20.00 -11.60
CA SER A 688 62.29 21.05 -10.68
C SER A 688 63.33 20.57 -9.66
N GLY A 689 63.66 19.27 -9.64
CA GLY A 689 64.58 18.67 -8.67
C GLY A 689 63.94 18.35 -7.31
N LEU A 690 62.61 18.39 -7.20
CA LEU A 690 61.92 18.03 -5.96
C LEU A 690 61.80 16.51 -5.88
N THR A 691 62.25 15.93 -4.77
CA THR A 691 62.13 14.50 -4.46
C THR A 691 60.80 14.20 -3.75
N PRO A 692 60.39 12.93 -3.57
CA PRO A 692 59.20 12.58 -2.78
C PRO A 692 59.23 13.15 -1.35
N LEU A 693 60.41 13.21 -0.71
CA LEU A 693 60.57 13.81 0.62
C LEU A 693 60.31 15.31 0.63
N HIS A 694 60.73 16.04 -0.42
CA HIS A 694 60.41 17.47 -0.55
C HIS A 694 58.90 17.71 -0.57
N LEU A 695 58.16 16.88 -1.32
CA LEU A 695 56.71 17.02 -1.44
C LEU A 695 56.01 16.65 -0.12
N ALA A 696 56.44 15.58 0.55
CA ALA A 696 55.93 15.22 1.88
C ALA A 696 56.20 16.32 2.92
N ALA A 697 57.37 16.96 2.86
CA ALA A 697 57.72 18.06 3.75
C ALA A 697 56.92 19.34 3.46
N GLN A 698 56.73 19.68 2.19
CA GLN A 698 55.97 20.86 1.75
C GLN A 698 54.50 20.79 2.22
N ASP A 699 53.89 19.61 2.14
CA ASP A 699 52.48 19.39 2.49
C ASP A 699 52.29 18.84 3.92
N ASP A 700 53.32 18.94 4.78
CA ASP A 700 53.34 18.55 6.21
C ASP A 700 52.90 17.10 6.49
N LYS A 701 53.31 16.17 5.62
CA LYS A 701 53.02 14.72 5.71
C LYS A 701 54.05 14.00 6.59
N VAL A 702 54.02 14.27 7.90
CA VAL A 702 54.99 13.79 8.89
C VAL A 702 55.22 12.27 8.82
N ASN A 703 54.16 11.47 8.86
CA ASN A 703 54.26 10.00 8.87
C ASN A 703 54.91 9.45 7.59
N VAL A 704 54.62 10.06 6.44
CA VAL A 704 55.27 9.70 5.17
C VAL A 704 56.75 10.08 5.18
N ALA A 705 57.06 11.29 5.66
CA ALA A 705 58.45 11.76 5.76
C ALA A 705 59.27 10.84 6.67
N GLU A 706 58.70 10.38 7.78
CA GLU A 706 59.31 9.39 8.67
C GLU A 706 59.61 8.07 7.95
N VAL A 707 58.64 7.51 7.23
CA VAL A 707 58.85 6.28 6.44
C VAL A 707 59.94 6.46 5.38
N LEU A 708 59.92 7.57 4.64
CA LEU A 708 60.93 7.86 3.61
C LEU A 708 62.34 7.96 4.22
N VAL A 709 62.50 8.67 5.33
CA VAL A 709 63.79 8.82 6.02
C VAL A 709 64.28 7.49 6.59
N ASN A 710 63.38 6.69 7.19
CA ASN A 710 63.70 5.37 7.72
C ASN A 710 64.14 4.39 6.62
N GLN A 711 63.64 4.56 5.39
CA GLN A 711 64.03 3.78 4.22
C GLN A 711 65.23 4.37 3.46
N GLY A 712 65.91 5.39 4.00
CA GLY A 712 67.16 5.91 3.47
C GLY A 712 67.05 7.14 2.56
N ALA A 713 65.93 7.88 2.60
CA ALA A 713 65.83 9.17 1.92
C ALA A 713 66.85 10.17 2.48
N THR A 714 67.55 10.90 1.60
CA THR A 714 68.46 11.99 2.00
C THR A 714 67.66 13.12 2.65
N VAL A 715 68.02 13.50 3.88
CA VAL A 715 67.27 14.45 4.73
C VAL A 715 67.38 15.91 4.26
N ASP A 716 68.33 16.23 3.37
CA ASP A 716 68.47 17.56 2.75
C ASP A 716 69.01 17.47 1.31
N PRO A 717 68.24 16.98 0.32
CA PRO A 717 68.71 16.90 -1.06
C PRO A 717 68.71 18.29 -1.71
N GLU A 718 69.77 18.67 -2.42
CA GLU A 718 69.84 19.96 -3.12
C GLU A 718 68.82 20.02 -4.27
N THR A 719 67.96 21.05 -4.25
CA THR A 719 67.11 21.38 -5.41
C THR A 719 67.93 22.05 -6.52
N LYS A 720 67.42 22.05 -7.76
CA LYS A 720 68.08 22.78 -8.88
C LYS A 720 68.25 24.30 -8.65
N MET A 721 67.60 24.86 -7.62
CA MET A 721 67.66 26.26 -7.23
C MET A 721 68.59 26.51 -6.01
N GLY A 722 69.28 25.48 -5.49
CA GLY A 722 70.25 25.63 -4.39
C GLY A 722 69.64 25.90 -3.00
N LEU A 723 68.34 25.67 -2.81
CA LEU A 723 67.65 25.88 -1.53
C LEU A 723 67.61 24.58 -0.69
N PRO A 724 67.99 24.60 0.60
CA PRO A 724 67.82 23.47 1.52
C PRO A 724 66.34 23.28 1.91
N THR A 725 65.95 22.03 2.16
CA THR A 725 64.59 21.61 2.54
C THR A 725 64.13 22.17 3.89
N PRO A 726 62.93 22.76 4.00
CA PRO A 726 62.26 22.92 5.28
C PRO A 726 61.70 21.56 5.72
N LEU A 727 62.25 20.94 6.77
CA LEU A 727 61.70 19.71 7.35
C LEU A 727 60.32 19.96 7.96
N PRO A 728 59.37 19.01 7.87
CA PRO A 728 58.07 19.12 8.54
C PRO A 728 58.25 19.23 10.05
N ARG A 729 57.37 19.98 10.74
CA ARG A 729 57.58 20.41 12.14
C ARG A 729 57.81 19.26 13.13
N GLY A 730 57.25 18.08 12.84
CA GLY A 730 57.45 16.86 13.65
C GLY A 730 58.81 16.18 13.45
N VAL A 731 59.38 16.21 12.25
CA VAL A 731 60.70 15.59 11.93
C VAL A 731 61.86 16.50 12.34
N ALA A 732 61.63 17.82 12.43
CA ALA A 732 62.60 18.75 13.00
C ALA A 732 62.98 18.42 14.46
N LEU A 733 62.10 17.72 15.21
CA LEU A 733 62.39 17.23 16.56
C LEU A 733 63.43 16.09 16.57
N TRP A 734 63.54 15.29 15.50
CA TRP A 734 64.58 14.26 15.37
C TRP A 734 65.98 14.86 15.17
N LYS A 735 66.09 16.06 14.56
CA LYS A 735 67.34 16.84 14.57
C LYS A 735 67.72 17.30 15.99
N CYS A 736 66.76 17.47 16.91
CA CYS A 736 67.03 17.95 18.27
C CYS A 736 67.57 16.87 19.24
N GLU A 737 67.21 15.59 19.10
CA GLU A 737 67.70 14.55 20.00
C GLU A 737 69.15 14.13 19.71
N ARG A 738 69.63 14.28 18.48
CA ARG A 738 71.05 14.02 18.09
C ARG A 738 72.03 15.16 18.43
N TRP A 739 71.56 16.30 18.96
CA TRP A 739 72.40 17.47 19.30
C TRP A 739 72.43 17.82 20.80
N SER A 740 72.15 16.87 21.67
CA SER A 740 72.17 17.05 23.14
C SER A 740 73.57 17.21 23.77
N THR A 741 74.63 17.33 22.97
CA THR A 741 75.94 17.81 23.41
C THR A 741 76.23 19.19 22.80
N ILE A 742 76.40 20.18 23.68
CA ILE A 742 76.85 21.58 23.44
C ILE A 742 75.70 22.62 23.36
N ARG A 743 75.29 23.10 24.54
CA ARG A 743 74.72 24.46 24.77
C ARG A 743 75.88 25.48 24.91
N PRO A 744 75.69 26.85 24.93
CA PRO A 744 74.46 27.60 25.30
C PRO A 744 74.12 28.94 24.57
N THR A 745 72.85 29.34 24.77
CA THR A 745 72.27 30.71 24.97
C THR A 745 72.34 31.81 23.89
N ARG A 746 71.19 32.32 23.43
CA ARG A 746 70.54 33.57 23.94
C ARG A 746 69.27 34.01 23.16
N THR A 747 68.23 34.31 23.93
CA THR A 747 67.19 35.37 23.80
C THR A 747 66.38 35.59 22.50
N ARG A 748 65.05 35.42 22.63
CA ARG A 748 64.01 36.01 21.77
C ARG A 748 63.83 37.52 22.05
N PRO A 749 63.19 38.24 21.12
CA PRO A 749 62.09 39.12 21.51
C PRO A 749 60.80 38.85 20.73
N THR A 750 59.71 39.00 21.47
CA THR A 750 58.30 39.09 21.08
C THR A 750 57.96 40.49 20.54
N VAL A 751 57.10 40.62 19.53
CA VAL A 751 56.12 41.73 19.44
C VAL A 751 54.84 41.26 18.74
N ASN A 752 53.72 41.50 19.42
CA ASN A 752 52.31 41.36 19.04
C ASN A 752 51.89 42.35 17.94
N GLY A 753 50.77 42.07 17.25
CA GLY A 753 49.93 43.17 16.75
C GLY A 753 49.04 42.87 15.55
N HIS A 754 47.89 42.24 15.81
CA HIS A 754 46.56 42.65 15.37
C HIS A 754 46.37 43.53 14.11
N LYS A 755 45.62 43.04 13.08
CA LYS A 755 44.21 43.39 12.78
C LYS A 755 43.73 42.91 11.39
N THR A 756 42.69 42.07 11.43
CA THR A 756 41.43 42.03 10.65
C THR A 756 41.31 42.47 9.18
N LYS A 757 40.66 41.56 8.41
CA LYS A 757 39.66 41.71 7.32
C LYS A 757 40.04 42.48 6.05
N VAL A 758 40.12 41.79 4.91
CA VAL A 758 39.00 41.42 3.98
C VAL A 758 39.33 40.05 3.38
#